data_AF-A0A2H3GN09-F1
#
_entry.id   AF-A0A2H3GN09-F1
#
_cell.length_a   1.000
_cell.length_b   1.000
_cell.length_c   1.000
_cell.angle_alpha   90.00
_cell.angle_beta   90.00
_cell.angle_gamma   90.00
#
_symmetry.space_group_name_H-M   'P 1'
#
loop_
_entity.id
_entity.type
_entity.pdbx_description
1 polymer ?
#
loop_
_entity_poly.entity_id
_entity_poly.type
_entity_poly.pdbx_seq_one_letter_code
_entity_poly.pdbx_strand_id
1 'polypeptide(L)'
;MNLWTSVQRPYNNTGSGYLPNGATGGLPPTGAAPLLPNQGRVLQTGPLRVLCIADVRGNLRSLNDLAKQARADHIIHTGDFGFYDDTSLERIAEKTLKHVAQYSPLISEPVKKAIQQGGPGPVKNRFPPNELPLSELPLLISGEVKLDVPVYTVWGACEDVRVLEKFRTGEYKVPNLHIIDEARSMLLEVGGVKLRLLGLGGAVVMHKLFDNGEGRTTIAGGQGTMWTTLLQMGELVDTAHRVYDPTETRIFVTHASPAREGILNQLSVTLKADFSISAGLHFRYGSSYNEFSVNPTLDHYRGKLAASKASFNDVWETVKGEVEPAIQQNEAQQNLLKNALQIVEKMPTTAAGGNPFGGPVAGQASLGQVDESAFKNMWNFNLADAAFGYLVLEIQDGRIGTEMRAQGFNFSHRGAKQQPGVPPTTAGPAGIPSPAPPSTQSSAPPPTSRQPSAVQAKPAVATPLPGPPKPATPQPAPTSSSPAPSANNKETEKTSASAGANGSAHAPERVSSPAPKTPASDIIGLFIMNVSTEEQCRDLFNDEDKHKILKVDKWGNSNKVVQFKTIEDRDAALDRLPDDVKTRTQEDRSKPLVKVFQHRENKTYANRGGAGNWGASGRGGATNTSGYRSAGGASDSESNRRGGRGGRGRGGDRGGRGGRGRGGLKGDTSSPAAAPSTPAAE
;
A
#
# COMPACT_ATOMS: atom_id res chain seq x y z
N MET A 1 37.47 31.33 22.60
CA MET A 1 37.19 32.14 23.79
C MET A 1 35.69 32.06 24.06
N ASN A 2 35.15 31.58 25.19
CA ASN A 2 35.73 30.85 26.33
C ASN A 2 34.80 29.63 26.61
N LEU A 3 35.27 28.39 26.63
CA LEU A 3 36.04 27.68 27.69
C LEU A 3 35.20 27.21 28.90
N TRP A 4 34.62 26.01 28.75
CA TRP A 4 34.40 24.92 29.73
C TRP A 4 34.09 25.23 31.21
N THR A 5 32.97 24.69 31.73
CA THR A 5 32.96 23.41 32.51
C THR A 5 31.57 23.07 33.06
N SER A 6 31.22 21.78 33.11
CA SER A 6 30.20 21.22 34.01
C SER A 6 30.58 19.79 34.40
N VAL A 7 30.24 19.38 35.62
CA VAL A 7 30.96 18.30 36.34
C VAL A 7 30.24 16.96 36.32
N GLN A 8 30.94 15.90 35.90
CA GLN A 8 30.51 14.51 36.10
C GLN A 8 30.62 14.12 37.59
N ARG A 9 29.64 13.39 38.12
CA ARG A 9 29.73 12.73 39.42
C ARG A 9 30.22 11.28 39.23
N PRO A 10 31.31 10.85 39.87
CA PRO A 10 31.73 9.45 39.83
C PRO A 10 30.88 8.60 40.79
N TYR A 11 30.47 7.42 40.35
CA TYR A 11 30.08 6.32 41.24
C TYR A 11 31.31 5.45 41.45
N ASN A 12 31.73 5.25 42.70
CA ASN A 12 32.79 4.32 43.04
C ASN A 12 32.54 3.72 44.43
N ASN A 13 32.37 2.40 44.50
CA ASN A 13 32.79 1.62 45.66
C ASN A 13 33.16 0.20 45.20
N THR A 14 34.05 -0.46 45.93
CA THR A 14 34.93 -1.48 45.38
C THR A 14 34.77 -2.87 46.01
N GLY A 15 34.65 -3.89 45.15
CA GLY A 15 35.45 -5.12 45.24
C GLY A 15 35.10 -6.20 46.28
N SER A 16 35.29 -7.45 45.86
CA SER A 16 35.23 -8.69 46.65
C SER A 16 33.83 -9.14 47.12
N GLY A 17 33.45 -10.42 47.01
CA GLY A 17 34.20 -11.55 46.43
C GLY A 17 33.36 -12.82 46.24
N TYR A 18 33.87 -13.75 45.43
CA TYR A 18 33.26 -15.07 45.19
C TYR A 18 33.45 -16.00 46.41
N LEU A 19 32.39 -16.67 46.87
CA LEU A 19 32.47 -17.95 47.60
C LEU A 19 31.29 -18.88 47.24
N PRO A 20 31.43 -20.21 47.39
CA PRO A 20 30.59 -21.20 46.71
C PRO A 20 29.41 -21.74 47.54
N ASN A 21 28.63 -22.62 46.92
CA ASN A 21 27.41 -23.24 47.44
C ASN A 21 27.69 -24.44 48.38
N GLY A 22 26.90 -24.58 49.45
CA GLY A 22 26.67 -25.85 50.15
C GLY A 22 27.19 -25.99 51.58
N ALA A 23 26.30 -25.86 52.57
CA ALA A 23 26.38 -26.46 53.92
C ALA A 23 24.98 -26.51 54.57
N THR A 24 24.76 -27.40 55.54
CA THR A 24 23.43 -27.71 56.10
C THR A 24 23.24 -27.31 57.57
N GLY A 25 22.00 -26.98 57.93
CA GLY A 25 21.47 -27.19 59.29
C GLY A 25 21.65 -26.04 60.30
N GLY A 26 20.58 -25.26 60.50
CA GLY A 26 20.41 -24.37 61.65
C GLY A 26 18.93 -24.17 61.96
N LEU A 27 18.51 -24.49 63.18
CA LEU A 27 17.12 -24.28 63.62
C LEU A 27 16.87 -22.80 63.92
N PRO A 28 15.73 -22.22 63.50
CA PRO A 28 15.37 -20.84 63.86
C PRO A 28 14.95 -20.74 65.34
N PRO A 29 15.18 -19.59 66.01
CA PRO A 29 14.68 -19.34 67.36
C PRO A 29 13.14 -19.36 67.44
N THR A 30 12.63 -19.67 68.63
CA THR A 30 11.19 -19.73 68.93
C THR A 30 10.51 -18.37 68.80
N GLY A 31 9.30 -18.36 68.21
CA GLY A 31 8.36 -17.23 68.26
C GLY A 31 7.93 -16.65 66.92
N ALA A 32 8.76 -16.72 65.88
CA ALA A 32 8.41 -16.24 64.54
C ALA A 32 7.72 -17.35 63.73
N ALA A 33 6.39 -17.31 63.63
CA ALA A 33 5.68 -18.11 62.63
C ALA A 33 6.11 -17.66 61.21
N PRO A 34 6.47 -18.58 60.29
CA PRO A 34 6.82 -18.20 58.93
C PRO A 34 5.67 -17.44 58.26
N LEU A 35 5.96 -16.24 57.75
CA LEU A 35 4.98 -15.49 56.96
C LEU A 35 4.71 -16.27 55.67
N LEU A 36 3.52 -16.88 55.58
CA LEU A 36 3.07 -17.54 54.35
C LEU A 36 3.14 -16.53 53.19
N PRO A 37 3.65 -16.92 51.99
CA PRO A 37 4.07 -15.94 50.97
C PRO A 37 3.01 -14.95 50.48
N ASN A 38 1.72 -15.24 50.69
CA ASN A 38 0.58 -14.50 50.15
C ASN A 38 -0.15 -13.66 51.21
N GLN A 39 0.58 -12.87 52.00
CA GLN A 39 -0.04 -11.82 52.83
C GLN A 39 -0.60 -10.69 51.95
N GLY A 40 -1.89 -10.74 51.64
CA GLY A 40 -2.69 -9.60 51.14
C GLY A 40 -2.38 -9.09 49.73
N ARG A 41 -1.29 -9.53 49.09
CA ARG A 41 -1.03 -9.21 47.68
C ARG A 41 -2.02 -9.96 46.78
N VAL A 42 -2.87 -9.22 46.09
CA VAL A 42 -3.52 -9.71 44.88
C VAL A 42 -2.44 -9.86 43.81
N LEU A 43 -1.86 -11.05 43.70
CA LEU A 43 -1.11 -11.43 42.52
C LEU A 43 -2.11 -11.55 41.37
N GLN A 44 -1.95 -10.76 40.32
CA GLN A 44 -2.75 -10.87 39.10
C GLN A 44 -2.28 -12.11 38.32
N THR A 45 -2.70 -13.29 38.78
CA THR A 45 -2.37 -14.58 38.17
C THR A 45 -3.22 -14.78 36.91
N GLY A 46 -2.64 -14.42 35.76
CA GLY A 46 -3.23 -14.62 34.44
C GLY A 46 -2.22 -14.30 33.34
N PRO A 47 -2.53 -14.62 32.08
CA PRO A 47 -1.72 -14.22 30.93
C PRO A 47 -1.71 -12.69 30.80
N LEU A 48 -0.53 -12.12 30.52
CA LEU A 48 -0.40 -10.70 30.15
C LEU A 48 -0.77 -10.53 28.68
N ARG A 49 -1.53 -9.48 28.35
CA ARG A 49 -2.16 -9.33 27.03
C ARG A 49 -1.76 -8.03 26.37
N VAL A 50 -1.13 -8.13 25.20
CA VAL A 50 -0.73 -6.97 24.38
C VAL A 50 -1.71 -6.83 23.21
N LEU A 51 -2.47 -5.73 23.19
CA LEU A 51 -3.40 -5.40 22.12
C LEU A 51 -2.64 -4.78 20.94
N CYS A 52 -2.75 -5.39 19.76
CA CYS A 52 -2.13 -4.94 18.51
C CYS A 52 -3.22 -4.39 17.57
N ILE A 53 -3.14 -3.10 17.25
CA ILE A 53 -4.13 -2.35 16.45
C ILE A 53 -3.47 -1.42 15.43
N ALA A 54 -4.22 -1.03 14.40
CA ALA A 54 -3.80 -0.07 13.38
C ALA A 54 -4.88 1.00 13.19
N ASP A 55 -4.51 2.14 12.61
CA ASP A 55 -5.44 3.05 11.96
C ASP A 55 -6.55 3.59 12.90
N VAL A 56 -6.22 4.00 14.14
CA VAL A 56 -7.21 4.64 15.04
C VAL A 56 -7.61 6.06 14.63
N ARG A 57 -6.86 6.67 13.69
CA ARG A 57 -7.21 7.90 12.95
C ARG A 57 -7.69 9.04 13.85
N GLY A 58 -7.00 9.25 14.98
CA GLY A 58 -7.26 10.33 15.91
C GLY A 58 -8.37 10.10 16.94
N ASN A 59 -9.11 8.99 16.91
CA ASN A 59 -10.03 8.59 17.98
C ASN A 59 -9.25 7.90 19.10
N LEU A 60 -8.52 8.69 19.88
CA LEU A 60 -7.58 8.20 20.89
C LEU A 60 -8.28 7.71 22.16
N ARG A 61 -9.51 8.18 22.44
CA ARG A 61 -10.35 7.62 23.51
C ARG A 61 -10.65 6.14 23.28
N SER A 62 -10.84 5.72 22.02
CA SER A 62 -11.12 4.32 21.69
C SER A 62 -10.00 3.34 22.10
N LEU A 63 -8.76 3.82 22.27
CA LEU A 63 -7.63 3.00 22.77
C LEU A 63 -7.96 2.39 24.13
N ASN A 64 -8.55 3.18 25.04
CA ASN A 64 -8.91 2.73 26.38
C ASN A 64 -10.07 1.72 26.36
N ASP A 65 -11.05 1.92 25.49
CA ASP A 65 -12.21 1.03 25.36
C ASP A 65 -11.83 -0.30 24.70
N LEU A 66 -10.94 -0.25 23.69
CA LEU A 66 -10.35 -1.43 23.07
C LEU A 66 -9.45 -2.19 24.06
N ALA A 67 -8.63 -1.50 24.86
CA ALA A 67 -7.84 -2.14 25.92
C ALA A 67 -8.72 -2.90 26.93
N LYS A 68 -9.80 -2.25 27.41
CA LYS A 68 -10.78 -2.88 28.32
C LYS A 68 -11.48 -4.06 27.68
N GLN A 69 -11.88 -3.95 26.40
CA GLN A 69 -12.54 -5.02 25.66
C GLN A 69 -11.60 -6.21 25.39
N ALA A 70 -10.35 -5.95 25.05
CA ALA A 70 -9.32 -6.97 24.83
C ALA A 70 -8.78 -7.57 26.15
N ARG A 71 -9.03 -6.89 27.29
CA ARG A 71 -8.40 -7.13 28.59
C ARG A 71 -6.88 -7.05 28.48
N ALA A 72 -6.38 -5.97 27.87
CA ALA A 72 -4.97 -5.79 27.54
C ALA A 72 -4.27 -4.83 28.52
N ASP A 73 -3.04 -5.19 28.89
CA ASP A 73 -2.16 -4.45 29.80
C ASP A 73 -1.24 -3.48 29.05
N HIS A 74 -1.06 -3.68 27.74
CA HIS A 74 -0.29 -2.83 26.82
C HIS A 74 -0.95 -2.74 25.45
N ILE A 75 -0.65 -1.69 24.69
CA ILE A 75 -1.02 -1.54 23.27
C ILE A 75 0.24 -1.42 22.41
N ILE A 76 0.29 -2.14 21.29
CA ILE A 76 1.18 -1.86 20.15
C ILE A 76 0.32 -1.33 19.00
N HIS A 77 0.74 -0.22 18.39
CA HIS A 77 -0.02 0.47 17.34
C HIS A 77 0.83 0.75 16.08
N THR A 78 0.34 0.34 14.91
CA THR A 78 1.09 0.33 13.64
C THR A 78 0.85 1.57 12.75
N GLY A 79 0.69 2.75 13.35
CA GLY A 79 0.56 4.02 12.62
C GLY A 79 -0.87 4.39 12.18
N ASP A 80 -1.01 5.60 11.61
CA ASP A 80 -2.27 6.33 11.43
C ASP A 80 -2.93 6.59 12.80
N PHE A 81 -2.13 7.05 13.76
CA PHE A 81 -2.53 7.30 15.14
C PHE A 81 -3.41 8.55 15.25
N GLY A 82 -3.09 9.59 14.49
CA GLY A 82 -3.64 10.94 14.62
C GLY A 82 -2.65 11.92 15.26
N PHE A 83 -1.38 11.89 14.87
CA PHE A 83 -0.40 12.93 15.14
C PHE A 83 -0.73 14.21 14.35
N TYR A 84 -1.77 14.90 14.84
CA TYR A 84 -2.27 16.18 14.37
C TYR A 84 -2.54 17.08 15.59
N ASP A 85 -2.06 18.32 15.54
CA ASP A 85 -2.38 19.37 16.52
C ASP A 85 -3.35 20.41 15.93
N ASP A 86 -3.80 21.37 16.72
CA ASP A 86 -4.77 22.40 16.28
C ASP A 86 -4.29 23.22 15.07
N THR A 87 -2.97 23.26 14.84
CA THR A 87 -2.34 23.97 13.71
C THR A 87 -2.08 23.06 12.49
N SER A 88 -2.31 21.75 12.60
CA SER A 88 -2.15 20.80 11.48
C SER A 88 -3.19 21.00 10.37
N LEU A 89 -4.41 21.47 10.70
CA LEU A 89 -5.47 21.71 9.71
C LEU A 89 -5.07 22.76 8.66
N GLU A 90 -4.21 23.71 9.01
CA GLU A 90 -3.67 24.69 8.05
C GLU A 90 -2.63 24.06 7.11
N ARG A 91 -1.80 23.14 7.63
CA ARG A 91 -0.68 22.51 6.90
C ARG A 91 -1.07 21.35 5.99
N ILE A 92 -2.11 20.58 6.32
CA ILE A 92 -2.51 19.39 5.55
C ILE A 92 -2.95 19.76 4.12
N ALA A 93 -2.44 19.08 3.09
CA ALA A 93 -2.85 19.35 1.71
C ALA A 93 -4.31 18.93 1.46
N GLU A 94 -5.01 19.67 0.58
CA GLU A 94 -6.42 19.43 0.21
C GLU A 94 -6.72 17.99 -0.26
N LYS A 95 -5.76 17.32 -0.91
CA LYS A 95 -5.87 15.90 -1.30
C LYS A 95 -5.84 14.99 -0.07
N THR A 96 -4.90 15.23 0.84
CA THR A 96 -4.70 14.47 2.07
C THR A 96 -5.86 14.66 3.03
N LEU A 97 -6.33 15.90 3.21
CA LEU A 97 -7.49 16.24 4.03
C LEU A 97 -8.75 15.50 3.57
N LYS A 98 -8.99 15.37 2.26
CA LYS A 98 -10.10 14.57 1.72
C LYS A 98 -9.99 13.09 2.06
N HIS A 99 -8.78 12.53 2.01
CA HIS A 99 -8.53 11.13 2.36
C HIS A 99 -8.70 10.90 3.87
N VAL A 100 -8.06 11.71 4.72
CA VAL A 100 -8.24 11.67 6.18
C VAL A 100 -9.72 11.82 6.54
N ALA A 101 -10.44 12.77 5.95
CA ALA A 101 -11.86 12.96 6.23
C ALA A 101 -12.74 11.78 5.77
N GLN A 102 -12.42 11.13 4.64
CA GLN A 102 -13.14 9.94 4.15
C GLN A 102 -13.13 8.79 5.18
N TYR A 103 -12.00 8.58 5.86
CA TYR A 103 -11.82 7.47 6.82
C TYR A 103 -11.89 7.88 8.29
N SER A 104 -11.88 9.18 8.63
CA SER A 104 -11.86 9.65 10.02
C SER A 104 -13.08 9.17 10.82
N PRO A 105 -12.90 8.50 11.98
CA PRO A 105 -14.00 8.18 12.89
C PRO A 105 -14.63 9.42 13.55
N LEU A 106 -13.90 10.55 13.59
CA LEU A 106 -14.35 11.78 14.26
C LEU A 106 -15.29 12.63 13.39
N ILE A 107 -15.20 12.52 12.05
CA ILE A 107 -16.01 13.33 11.14
C ILE A 107 -17.36 12.65 10.84
N SER A 108 -18.44 13.42 10.97
CA SER A 108 -19.81 12.92 10.79
C SER A 108 -20.10 12.47 9.35
N GLU A 109 -20.95 11.46 9.22
CA GLU A 109 -21.31 10.86 7.95
C GLU A 109 -21.95 11.82 6.92
N PRO A 110 -22.76 12.83 7.32
CA PRO A 110 -23.21 13.89 6.40
C PRO A 110 -22.05 14.77 5.89
N VAL A 111 -21.12 15.17 6.75
CA VAL A 111 -19.96 15.99 6.37
C VAL A 111 -19.03 15.22 5.42
N LYS A 112 -18.75 13.94 5.70
CA LYS A 112 -18.03 13.04 4.77
C LYS A 112 -18.64 13.04 3.37
N LYS A 113 -19.96 12.89 3.28
CA LYS A 113 -20.69 12.88 2.00
C LYS A 113 -20.64 14.24 1.29
N ALA A 114 -20.71 15.36 2.03
CA ALA A 114 -20.56 16.70 1.47
C ALA A 114 -19.11 17.06 1.08
N ILE A 115 -18.11 16.39 1.66
CA ILE A 115 -16.70 16.45 1.23
C ILE A 115 -16.53 15.65 -0.08
N GLN A 116 -17.02 14.41 -0.12
CA GLN A 116 -16.93 13.49 -1.27
C GLN A 116 -17.69 14.00 -2.51
N GLN A 117 -18.87 14.60 -2.33
CA GLN A 117 -19.64 15.22 -3.42
C GLN A 117 -18.95 16.44 -4.04
N GLY A 118 -17.92 16.98 -3.38
CA GLY A 118 -17.24 18.21 -3.79
C GLY A 118 -18.06 19.47 -3.50
N GLY A 119 -17.63 20.58 -4.08
CA GLY A 119 -18.25 21.89 -3.92
C GLY A 119 -17.33 23.01 -4.41
N PRO A 120 -17.79 24.27 -4.41
CA PRO A 120 -16.96 25.41 -4.79
C PRO A 120 -15.87 25.67 -3.74
N GLY A 121 -14.60 25.56 -4.13
CA GLY A 121 -13.45 25.85 -3.28
C GLY A 121 -12.96 24.71 -2.38
N PRO A 122 -11.84 24.94 -1.64
CA PRO A 122 -11.21 23.93 -0.78
C PRO A 122 -12.12 23.46 0.36
N VAL A 123 -11.88 22.24 0.87
CA VAL A 123 -12.61 21.69 2.04
C VAL A 123 -12.50 22.62 3.24
N LYS A 124 -11.30 23.16 3.51
CA LYS A 124 -11.02 24.10 4.62
C LYS A 124 -11.85 25.39 4.60
N ASN A 125 -12.38 25.76 3.43
CA ASN A 125 -13.17 26.98 3.24
C ASN A 125 -14.68 26.69 3.22
N ARG A 126 -15.08 25.41 3.13
CA ARG A 126 -16.49 24.96 3.05
C ARG A 126 -17.04 24.45 4.38
N PHE A 127 -16.17 23.98 5.28
CA PHE A 127 -16.54 23.46 6.60
C PHE A 127 -15.70 24.15 7.67
N PRO A 128 -16.29 24.54 8.81
CA PRO A 128 -15.54 25.15 9.91
C PRO A 128 -14.63 24.11 10.60
N PRO A 129 -13.54 24.52 11.28
CA PRO A 129 -12.58 23.58 11.88
C PRO A 129 -13.18 22.54 12.84
N ASN A 130 -14.25 22.89 13.57
CA ASN A 130 -14.95 21.98 14.47
C ASN A 130 -15.79 20.90 13.76
N GLU A 131 -16.05 21.03 12.45
CA GLU A 131 -16.60 19.95 11.60
C GLU A 131 -15.49 19.13 10.91
N LEU A 132 -14.23 19.54 11.05
CA LEU A 132 -13.05 18.87 10.51
C LEU A 132 -12.05 18.39 11.60
N PRO A 133 -12.48 17.79 12.73
CA PRO A 133 -11.56 17.27 13.75
C PRO A 133 -10.62 16.21 13.16
N LEU A 134 -9.32 16.49 13.22
CA LEU A 134 -8.27 15.59 12.72
C LEU A 134 -7.79 14.60 13.78
N SER A 135 -7.83 14.96 15.07
CA SER A 135 -7.42 14.11 16.18
C SER A 135 -7.93 14.61 17.54
N GLU A 136 -8.07 13.70 18.50
CA GLU A 136 -8.21 13.99 19.93
C GLU A 136 -6.86 14.24 20.64
N LEU A 137 -5.73 14.18 19.91
CA LEU A 137 -4.38 14.37 20.47
C LEU A 137 -4.18 15.64 21.32
N PRO A 138 -4.75 16.82 20.99
CA PRO A 138 -4.68 17.98 21.88
C PRO A 138 -5.21 17.70 23.30
N LEU A 139 -6.21 16.82 23.44
CA LEU A 139 -6.80 16.43 24.73
C LEU A 139 -5.90 15.46 25.52
N LEU A 140 -5.05 14.69 24.85
CA LEU A 140 -3.99 13.91 25.52
C LEU A 140 -2.84 14.81 25.98
N ILE A 141 -2.52 15.86 25.20
CA ILE A 141 -1.46 16.83 25.52
C ILE A 141 -1.89 17.75 26.68
N SER A 142 -3.16 18.18 26.73
CA SER A 142 -3.72 18.90 27.90
C SER A 142 -3.92 18.00 29.12
N GLY A 143 -4.04 16.68 28.91
CA GLY A 143 -4.29 15.69 29.96
C GLY A 143 -5.76 15.58 30.39
N GLU A 144 -6.69 16.18 29.64
CA GLU A 144 -8.15 15.96 29.77
C GLU A 144 -8.53 14.51 29.43
N VAL A 145 -7.84 13.91 28.45
CA VAL A 145 -7.87 12.49 28.15
C VAL A 145 -6.53 11.89 28.57
N LYS A 146 -6.53 10.64 29.04
CA LYS A 146 -5.33 9.90 29.45
C LYS A 146 -5.40 8.49 28.88
N LEU A 147 -4.24 7.88 28.64
CA LEU A 147 -4.12 6.51 28.18
C LEU A 147 -4.07 5.58 29.41
N ASP A 148 -5.06 4.70 29.56
CA ASP A 148 -5.22 3.85 30.74
C ASP A 148 -4.08 2.81 30.87
N VAL A 149 -3.46 2.45 29.74
CA VAL A 149 -2.35 1.50 29.62
C VAL A 149 -1.22 2.06 28.73
N PRO A 150 0.04 1.58 28.84
CA PRO A 150 1.13 1.97 27.95
C PRO A 150 0.83 1.65 26.47
N VAL A 151 0.97 2.67 25.62
CA VAL A 151 0.76 2.62 24.17
C VAL A 151 2.09 2.83 23.45
N TYR A 152 2.50 1.82 22.69
CA TYR A 152 3.73 1.78 21.90
C TYR A 152 3.38 1.96 20.42
N THR A 153 3.76 3.07 19.79
CA THR A 153 3.29 3.40 18.42
C THR A 153 4.41 3.86 17.48
N VAL A 154 4.31 3.44 16.21
CA VAL A 154 4.92 4.15 15.07
C VAL A 154 3.91 5.16 14.51
N TRP A 155 4.29 5.98 13.52
CA TRP A 155 3.36 6.76 12.70
C TRP A 155 3.04 6.07 11.38
N GLY A 156 1.90 6.45 10.78
CA GLY A 156 1.39 5.91 9.52
C GLY A 156 1.67 6.78 8.33
N ALA A 157 0.77 6.73 7.34
CA ALA A 157 0.92 7.43 6.07
C ALA A 157 0.33 8.85 6.09
N CYS A 158 -0.69 9.10 6.91
CA CYS A 158 -1.46 10.35 6.91
C CYS A 158 -1.43 11.04 8.28
N GLU A 159 -0.28 11.66 8.61
CA GLU A 159 -0.02 12.34 9.89
C GLU A 159 0.88 13.58 9.67
N ASP A 160 1.09 14.44 10.67
CA ASP A 160 1.89 15.67 10.54
C ASP A 160 3.28 15.53 11.18
N VAL A 161 4.31 15.56 10.32
CA VAL A 161 5.74 15.51 10.72
C VAL A 161 6.10 16.53 11.80
N ARG A 162 5.48 17.72 11.80
CA ARG A 162 5.80 18.75 12.79
C ARG A 162 5.32 18.38 14.19
N VAL A 163 4.26 17.56 14.32
CA VAL A 163 3.78 17.05 15.61
C VAL A 163 4.72 15.96 16.14
N LEU A 164 5.21 15.08 15.25
CA LEU A 164 6.19 14.05 15.61
C LEU A 164 7.54 14.65 16.03
N GLU A 165 8.02 15.68 15.34
CA GLU A 165 9.25 16.39 15.73
C GLU A 165 9.10 17.05 17.10
N LYS A 166 7.92 17.56 17.48
CA LYS A 166 7.65 18.06 18.85
C LYS A 166 7.71 16.98 19.92
N PHE A 167 7.30 15.74 19.62
CA PHE A 167 7.51 14.62 20.53
C PHE A 167 8.99 14.21 20.60
N ARG A 168 9.71 14.26 19.48
CA ARG A 168 11.15 13.96 19.41
C ARG A 168 12.02 14.98 20.16
N THR A 169 11.66 16.27 20.15
CA THR A 169 12.33 17.30 20.97
C THR A 169 11.87 17.31 22.43
N GLY A 170 10.77 16.64 22.76
CA GLY A 170 10.14 16.67 24.09
C GLY A 170 9.31 17.92 24.38
N GLU A 171 9.02 18.75 23.37
CA GLU A 171 8.02 19.84 23.45
C GLU A 171 6.63 19.28 23.76
N TYR A 172 6.28 18.15 23.14
CA TYR A 172 5.08 17.36 23.46
C TYR A 172 5.43 16.11 24.25
N LYS A 173 4.64 15.84 25.29
CA LYS A 173 4.78 14.67 26.16
C LYS A 173 3.40 14.25 26.69
N VAL A 174 3.04 13.00 26.44
CA VAL A 174 1.79 12.38 26.90
C VAL A 174 2.16 11.21 27.82
N PRO A 175 1.62 11.11 29.06
CA PRO A 175 1.80 9.94 29.91
C PRO A 175 1.34 8.66 29.23
N ASN A 176 2.06 7.55 29.45
CA ASN A 176 1.81 6.25 28.81
C ASN A 176 1.91 6.22 27.26
N LEU A 177 2.31 7.31 26.58
CA LEU A 177 2.57 7.28 25.13
C LEU A 177 4.06 7.10 24.84
N HIS A 178 4.39 6.04 24.10
CA HIS A 178 5.75 5.65 23.73
C HIS A 178 5.86 5.59 22.21
N ILE A 179 6.34 6.67 21.60
CA ILE A 179 6.70 6.64 20.17
C ILE A 179 7.98 5.82 20.00
N ILE A 180 7.93 4.86 19.07
CA ILE A 180 9.02 3.98 18.66
C ILE A 180 9.40 4.35 17.22
N ASP A 181 10.68 4.50 16.96
CA ASP A 181 11.22 5.01 15.71
C ASP A 181 12.57 4.36 15.36
N GLU A 182 13.16 4.79 14.24
CA GLU A 182 14.46 4.30 13.78
C GLU A 182 15.60 4.45 14.81
N ALA A 183 15.56 5.48 15.66
CA ALA A 183 16.60 5.75 16.66
C ALA A 183 16.36 5.00 18.00
N ARG A 184 15.09 4.68 18.29
CA ARG A 184 14.60 4.32 19.62
C ARG A 184 13.76 3.04 19.62
N SER A 185 14.40 1.92 19.90
CA SER A 185 13.71 0.69 20.31
C SER A 185 13.12 0.77 21.73
N MET A 186 12.12 -0.06 22.04
CA MET A 186 11.60 -0.29 23.39
C MET A 186 11.80 -1.77 23.81
N LEU A 187 11.85 -2.03 25.11
CA LEU A 187 11.82 -3.38 25.67
C LEU A 187 10.61 -3.50 26.61
N LEU A 188 9.79 -4.53 26.42
CA LEU A 188 8.71 -4.91 27.32
C LEU A 188 9.06 -6.26 27.95
N GLU A 189 9.16 -6.33 29.27
CA GLU A 189 9.36 -7.60 29.99
C GLU A 189 8.00 -8.09 30.53
N VAL A 190 7.41 -9.08 29.85
CA VAL A 190 6.00 -9.47 29.98
C VAL A 190 5.83 -10.99 29.92
N GLY A 191 5.13 -11.58 30.88
CA GLY A 191 4.78 -13.02 30.88
C GLY A 191 5.97 -13.99 30.86
N GLY A 192 7.15 -13.54 31.32
CA GLY A 192 8.41 -14.28 31.22
C GLY A 192 9.14 -14.14 29.88
N VAL A 193 8.62 -13.35 28.94
CA VAL A 193 9.22 -13.04 27.63
C VAL A 193 9.72 -11.60 27.61
N LYS A 194 10.84 -11.36 26.93
CA LYS A 194 11.34 -10.02 26.62
C LYS A 194 10.98 -9.66 25.18
N LEU A 195 10.11 -8.66 24.97
CA LEU A 195 9.75 -8.17 23.63
C LEU A 195 10.53 -6.90 23.29
N ARG A 196 11.49 -7.03 22.37
CA ARG A 196 12.23 -5.91 21.78
C ARG A 196 11.44 -5.35 20.60
N LEU A 197 10.88 -4.15 20.75
CA LEU A 197 10.13 -3.47 19.71
C LEU A 197 11.06 -2.57 18.87
N LEU A 198 11.09 -2.82 17.56
CA LEU A 198 11.85 -2.07 16.55
C LEU A 198 10.86 -1.35 15.63
N GLY A 199 10.91 -0.01 15.53
CA GLY A 199 9.87 0.80 14.89
C GLY A 199 10.29 1.40 13.54
N LEU A 200 9.39 1.38 12.55
CA LEU A 200 9.55 2.15 11.31
C LEU A 200 8.21 2.71 10.80
N GLY A 201 8.01 4.01 10.97
CA GLY A 201 6.80 4.70 10.53
C GLY A 201 6.80 5.13 9.06
N GLY A 202 5.65 5.62 8.60
CA GLY A 202 5.46 6.15 7.25
C GLY A 202 4.99 5.12 6.21
N ALA A 203 4.57 5.62 5.05
CA ALA A 203 4.42 4.82 3.85
C ALA A 203 5.76 4.61 3.14
N VAL A 204 6.03 3.41 2.63
CA VAL A 204 7.14 3.20 1.67
C VAL A 204 6.69 3.72 0.30
N VAL A 205 7.45 4.68 -0.24
CA VAL A 205 7.18 5.30 -1.54
C VAL A 205 8.50 5.41 -2.30
N MET A 206 8.71 4.55 -3.30
CA MET A 206 10.03 4.33 -3.94
C MET A 206 10.71 5.63 -4.41
N HIS A 207 9.96 6.59 -4.97
CA HIS A 207 10.49 7.88 -5.45
C HIS A 207 10.68 8.95 -4.36
N LYS A 208 10.38 8.63 -3.09
CA LYS A 208 10.58 9.50 -1.92
C LYS A 208 11.60 8.91 -0.92
N LEU A 209 12.20 7.77 -1.23
CA LEU A 209 13.18 7.09 -0.37
C LEU A 209 14.42 7.92 -0.01
N PHE A 210 14.65 9.01 -0.73
CA PHE A 210 15.77 9.96 -0.57
C PHE A 210 15.29 11.42 -0.33
N ASP A 211 13.99 11.62 -0.11
CA ASP A 211 13.35 12.93 0.15
C ASP A 211 12.94 13.01 1.62
N ASN A 212 13.34 14.05 2.37
CA ASN A 212 12.95 14.24 3.77
C ASN A 212 11.70 15.15 3.94
N GLY A 213 11.29 15.86 2.88
CA GLY A 213 10.16 16.78 2.89
C GLY A 213 10.37 17.99 3.82
N GLU A 214 9.42 18.16 4.74
CA GLU A 214 9.43 19.17 5.81
C GLU A 214 10.09 18.64 7.12
N GLY A 215 10.59 17.39 7.13
CA GLY A 215 11.29 16.79 8.26
C GLY A 215 12.61 17.48 8.58
N ARG A 216 12.94 17.62 9.87
CA ARG A 216 14.16 18.27 10.37
C ARG A 216 15.22 17.25 10.81
N THR A 217 14.78 16.13 11.35
CA THR A 217 15.61 14.97 11.71
C THR A 217 15.42 13.86 10.65
N THR A 218 15.58 12.59 11.01
CA THR A 218 15.38 11.45 10.10
C THR A 218 13.92 11.12 9.79
N ILE A 219 12.94 11.68 10.53
CA ILE A 219 11.51 11.51 10.22
C ILE A 219 11.15 12.30 8.96
N ALA A 220 10.77 11.60 7.89
CA ALA A 220 10.35 12.24 6.64
C ALA A 220 8.83 12.39 6.52
N GLY A 221 8.41 13.57 6.07
CA GLY A 221 7.00 13.89 5.89
C GLY A 221 6.76 15.32 5.43
N GLY A 222 5.52 15.67 5.12
CA GLY A 222 5.12 17.00 4.68
C GLY A 222 3.67 17.05 4.23
N GLN A 223 3.04 18.21 4.38
CA GLN A 223 1.64 18.47 3.97
C GLN A 223 0.62 17.45 4.52
N GLY A 224 0.86 16.91 5.72
CA GLY A 224 0.06 15.88 6.38
C GLY A 224 0.22 14.46 5.83
N THR A 225 1.25 14.21 5.00
CA THR A 225 1.66 12.88 4.53
C THR A 225 3.03 12.52 5.09
N MET A 226 3.24 11.25 5.42
CA MET A 226 4.47 10.73 6.03
C MET A 226 5.00 9.55 5.22
N TRP A 227 6.32 9.42 5.12
CA TRP A 227 6.94 8.32 4.38
C TRP A 227 8.27 7.89 5.01
N THR A 228 8.73 6.71 4.59
CA THR A 228 9.99 6.12 5.06
C THR A 228 11.14 6.50 4.12
N THR A 229 12.32 6.83 4.66
CA THR A 229 13.56 7.06 3.90
C THR A 229 14.64 6.00 4.16
N LEU A 230 15.66 5.97 3.29
CA LEU A 230 16.83 5.11 3.46
C LEU A 230 17.68 5.51 4.66
N LEU A 231 17.70 6.78 5.06
CA LEU A 231 18.36 7.20 6.29
C LEU A 231 17.71 6.54 7.52
N GLN A 232 16.38 6.48 7.58
CA GLN A 232 15.66 5.77 8.65
C GLN A 232 15.90 4.26 8.62
N MET A 233 15.93 3.63 7.43
CA MET A 233 16.27 2.20 7.33
C MET A 233 17.69 1.93 7.84
N GLY A 234 18.64 2.82 7.54
CA GLY A 234 20.01 2.75 8.03
C GLY A 234 20.16 2.96 9.53
N GLU A 235 19.39 3.91 10.10
CA GLU A 235 19.38 4.20 11.54
C GLU A 235 18.70 3.09 12.34
N LEU A 236 17.61 2.52 11.81
CA LEU A 236 16.97 1.36 12.40
C LEU A 236 17.88 0.12 12.38
N VAL A 237 18.68 -0.07 11.32
CA VAL A 237 19.70 -1.14 11.28
C VAL A 237 20.80 -0.92 12.31
N ASP A 238 21.29 0.30 12.51
CA ASP A 238 22.23 0.60 13.61
C ASP A 238 21.62 0.31 14.98
N THR A 239 20.45 0.91 15.26
CA THR A 239 19.69 0.71 16.50
C THR A 239 19.46 -0.78 16.77
N ALA A 240 19.08 -1.55 15.76
CA ALA A 240 18.82 -2.98 15.87
C ALA A 240 20.07 -3.82 16.17
N HIS A 241 21.24 -3.45 15.64
CA HIS A 241 22.53 -4.07 16.01
C HIS A 241 22.95 -3.68 17.43
N ARG A 242 22.85 -2.38 17.76
CA ARG A 242 23.21 -1.76 19.04
C ARG A 242 22.40 -2.29 20.24
N VAL A 243 21.19 -2.80 19.99
CA VAL A 243 20.33 -3.45 21.00
C VAL A 243 20.15 -4.96 20.77
N TYR A 244 21.12 -5.64 20.16
CA TYR A 244 21.03 -7.08 19.92
C TYR A 244 21.38 -7.92 21.16
N ASP A 245 20.35 -8.40 21.85
CA ASP A 245 20.41 -9.49 22.83
C ASP A 245 19.68 -10.72 22.25
N PRO A 246 20.33 -11.90 22.12
CA PRO A 246 19.71 -13.11 21.57
C PRO A 246 18.70 -13.79 22.53
N THR A 247 18.50 -13.27 23.74
CA THR A 247 17.45 -13.69 24.68
C THR A 247 16.15 -12.88 24.55
N GLU A 248 16.14 -11.85 23.69
CA GLU A 248 14.96 -11.02 23.41
C GLU A 248 14.25 -11.46 22.13
N THR A 249 12.92 -11.57 22.19
CA THR A 249 12.07 -11.74 21.00
C THR A 249 11.91 -10.38 20.31
N ARG A 250 12.30 -10.30 19.04
CA ARG A 250 12.43 -9.05 18.29
C ARG A 250 11.24 -8.86 17.35
N ILE A 251 10.40 -7.90 17.67
CA ILE A 251 9.20 -7.55 16.90
C ILE A 251 9.51 -6.33 16.02
N PHE A 252 9.36 -6.49 14.70
CA PHE A 252 9.39 -5.36 13.77
C PHE A 252 8.00 -4.74 13.63
N VAL A 253 7.81 -3.56 14.21
CA VAL A 253 6.57 -2.78 14.17
C VAL A 253 6.71 -1.73 13.06
N THR A 254 5.89 -1.81 12.02
CA THR A 254 5.97 -0.87 10.89
C THR A 254 4.60 -0.57 10.29
N HIS A 255 4.38 0.63 9.75
CA HIS A 255 3.10 0.92 9.12
C HIS A 255 2.95 0.20 7.78
N ALA A 256 3.88 0.42 6.85
CA ALA A 256 3.88 -0.27 5.56
C ALA A 256 4.22 -1.77 5.73
N SER A 257 3.43 -2.65 5.10
CA SER A 257 3.55 -4.09 5.34
C SER A 257 4.68 -4.77 4.53
N PRO A 258 5.55 -5.58 5.16
CA PRO A 258 6.51 -6.47 4.49
C PRO A 258 5.88 -7.43 3.48
N ALA A 259 4.56 -7.70 3.56
CA ALA A 259 3.84 -8.51 2.57
C ALA A 259 3.92 -7.93 1.16
N ARG A 260 3.93 -6.59 1.05
CA ARG A 260 3.91 -5.84 -0.20
C ARG A 260 5.31 -5.35 -0.58
N GLU A 261 6.03 -4.80 0.39
CA GLU A 261 7.29 -4.10 0.16
C GLU A 261 8.49 -5.04 0.33
N GLY A 262 9.08 -5.48 -0.79
CA GLY A 262 10.21 -6.42 -0.77
C GLY A 262 11.45 -5.89 -0.02
N ILE A 263 11.66 -4.57 -0.03
CA ILE A 263 12.71 -3.91 0.77
C ILE A 263 12.45 -4.01 2.28
N LEU A 264 11.19 -3.90 2.73
CA LEU A 264 10.84 -4.12 4.15
C LEU A 264 10.94 -5.59 4.53
N ASN A 265 10.64 -6.50 3.60
CA ASN A 265 10.80 -7.94 3.79
C ASN A 265 12.29 -8.29 4.06
N GLN A 266 13.20 -7.76 3.25
CA GLN A 266 14.65 -7.90 3.48
C GLN A 266 15.13 -7.16 4.74
N LEU A 267 14.51 -6.02 5.08
CA LEU A 267 14.79 -5.30 6.32
C LEU A 267 14.43 -6.16 7.53
N SER A 268 13.26 -6.81 7.59
CA SER A 268 12.89 -7.74 8.68
C SER A 268 13.97 -8.81 8.94
N VAL A 269 14.54 -9.38 7.87
CA VAL A 269 15.66 -10.35 7.94
C VAL A 269 16.92 -9.69 8.50
N THR A 270 17.25 -8.50 8.00
CA THR A 270 18.44 -7.73 8.41
C THR A 270 18.37 -7.29 9.88
N LEU A 271 17.18 -6.92 10.36
CA LEU A 271 16.91 -6.59 11.76
C LEU A 271 16.91 -7.80 12.69
N LYS A 272 16.96 -9.03 12.14
CA LYS A 272 16.71 -10.29 12.87
C LYS A 272 15.41 -10.21 13.68
N ALA A 273 14.30 -9.89 13.01
CA ALA A 273 12.98 -9.93 13.62
C ALA A 273 12.44 -11.37 13.63
N ASP A 274 11.91 -11.84 14.76
CA ASP A 274 11.22 -13.13 14.85
C ASP A 274 9.86 -13.07 14.15
N PHE A 275 9.18 -11.93 14.28
CA PHE A 275 7.97 -11.62 13.53
C PHE A 275 7.78 -10.11 13.32
N SER A 276 6.95 -9.74 12.34
CA SER A 276 6.51 -8.36 12.12
C SER A 276 5.05 -8.14 12.49
N ILE A 277 4.70 -6.90 12.84
CA ILE A 277 3.33 -6.43 13.00
C ILE A 277 3.17 -5.15 12.17
N SER A 278 2.20 -5.12 11.25
CA SER A 278 2.02 -4.01 10.31
C SER A 278 0.57 -3.65 9.99
N ALA A 279 0.34 -2.45 9.47
CA ALA A 279 -1.01 -2.02 9.09
C ALA A 279 -1.45 -2.70 7.78
N GLY A 280 -2.67 -3.23 7.78
CA GLY A 280 -3.35 -3.66 6.56
C GLY A 280 -4.17 -2.51 5.98
N LEU A 281 -3.79 -2.00 4.80
CA LEU A 281 -4.42 -0.85 4.13
C LEU A 281 -5.96 -0.97 4.06
N HIS A 282 -6.66 -0.34 5.01
CA HIS A 282 -8.11 -0.44 5.25
C HIS A 282 -8.63 -1.89 5.33
N PHE A 283 -7.83 -2.81 5.89
CA PHE A 283 -8.20 -4.22 6.03
C PHE A 283 -9.35 -4.39 7.03
N ARG A 284 -10.39 -5.13 6.65
CA ARG A 284 -11.51 -5.54 7.53
C ARG A 284 -11.23 -6.79 8.35
N TYR A 285 -10.15 -7.49 8.00
CA TYR A 285 -9.67 -8.72 8.62
C TYR A 285 -8.15 -8.64 8.68
N GLY A 286 -7.57 -8.96 9.83
CA GLY A 286 -6.14 -9.18 9.90
C GLY A 286 -5.74 -10.45 9.13
N SER A 287 -4.44 -10.60 8.86
CA SER A 287 -3.87 -11.83 8.30
C SER A 287 -2.53 -12.13 8.97
N SER A 288 -2.37 -13.37 9.43
CA SER A 288 -1.08 -13.92 9.85
C SER A 288 -0.56 -14.84 8.76
N TYR A 289 0.70 -14.67 8.35
CA TYR A 289 1.32 -15.48 7.30
C TYR A 289 2.86 -15.53 7.47
N ASN A 290 3.50 -16.47 6.77
CA ASN A 290 4.94 -16.48 6.50
C ASN A 290 5.14 -16.60 4.97
N GLU A 291 6.32 -16.25 4.44
CA GLU A 291 6.50 -16.27 2.98
C GLU A 291 6.35 -17.69 2.38
N PHE A 292 6.68 -18.76 3.13
CA PHE A 292 6.47 -20.15 2.72
C PHE A 292 4.99 -20.53 2.48
N SER A 293 4.03 -19.98 3.25
CA SER A 293 2.60 -20.29 3.10
C SER A 293 1.89 -19.50 2.00
N VAL A 294 2.51 -18.44 1.48
CA VAL A 294 1.91 -17.55 0.45
C VAL A 294 2.65 -17.55 -0.90
N ASN A 295 3.88 -18.05 -0.97
CA ASN A 295 4.61 -18.24 -2.23
C ASN A 295 4.59 -19.72 -2.63
N PRO A 296 4.35 -20.07 -3.92
CA PRO A 296 4.32 -21.46 -4.37
C PRO A 296 5.69 -22.16 -4.33
N THR A 297 6.79 -21.39 -4.36
CA THR A 297 8.17 -21.89 -4.30
C THR A 297 9.10 -20.86 -3.65
N LEU A 298 10.28 -21.30 -3.20
CA LEU A 298 11.36 -20.40 -2.76
C LEU A 298 11.83 -19.46 -3.89
N ASP A 299 11.81 -19.91 -5.14
CA ASP A 299 12.26 -19.07 -6.27
C ASP A 299 11.24 -17.99 -6.66
N HIS A 300 9.95 -18.20 -6.40
CA HIS A 300 8.94 -17.15 -6.52
C HIS A 300 9.20 -16.02 -5.50
N TYR A 301 9.53 -16.37 -4.27
CA TYR A 301 9.95 -15.40 -3.24
C TYR A 301 11.27 -14.71 -3.60
N ARG A 302 12.26 -15.45 -4.16
CA ARG A 302 13.48 -14.85 -4.74
C ARG A 302 13.15 -13.81 -5.82
N GLY A 303 12.21 -14.13 -6.72
CA GLY A 303 11.72 -13.22 -7.76
C GLY A 303 11.04 -11.95 -7.21
N LYS A 304 10.22 -12.07 -6.15
CA LYS A 304 9.60 -10.95 -5.43
C LYS A 304 10.65 -9.98 -4.89
N LEU A 305 11.71 -10.48 -4.25
CA LEU A 305 12.82 -9.66 -3.76
C LEU A 305 13.63 -9.04 -4.92
N ALA A 306 13.93 -9.81 -5.96
CA ALA A 306 14.70 -9.32 -7.13
C ALA A 306 13.97 -8.18 -7.88
N ALA A 307 12.64 -8.26 -8.03
CA ALA A 307 11.85 -7.18 -8.61
C ALA A 307 11.88 -5.90 -7.74
N SER A 308 11.90 -6.04 -6.41
CA SER A 308 12.06 -4.92 -5.48
C SER A 308 13.47 -4.31 -5.56
N LYS A 309 14.52 -5.13 -5.71
CA LYS A 309 15.91 -4.67 -5.91
C LYS A 309 16.07 -3.88 -7.20
N ALA A 310 15.53 -4.37 -8.31
CA ALA A 310 15.53 -3.66 -9.59
C ALA A 310 14.80 -2.30 -9.47
N SER A 311 13.61 -2.30 -8.87
CA SER A 311 12.79 -1.08 -8.68
C SER A 311 13.48 -0.03 -7.80
N PHE A 312 14.31 -0.44 -6.84
CA PHE A 312 15.15 0.45 -6.06
C PHE A 312 16.33 0.99 -6.90
N ASN A 313 17.04 0.11 -7.59
CA ASN A 313 18.21 0.48 -8.39
C ASN A 313 17.86 1.49 -9.49
N ASP A 314 16.71 1.36 -10.16
CA ASP A 314 16.24 2.32 -11.17
C ASP A 314 16.12 3.75 -10.61
N VAL A 315 15.69 3.89 -9.34
CA VAL A 315 15.64 5.19 -8.65
C VAL A 315 17.02 5.62 -8.16
N TRP A 316 17.77 4.71 -7.52
CA TRP A 316 19.10 5.02 -6.98
C TRP A 316 20.09 5.49 -8.06
N GLU A 317 20.16 4.81 -9.20
CA GLU A 317 21.00 5.22 -10.34
C GLU A 317 20.61 6.59 -10.90
N THR A 318 19.34 7.01 -10.73
CA THR A 318 18.85 8.33 -11.13
C THR A 318 19.26 9.43 -10.14
N VAL A 319 19.22 9.17 -8.82
CA VAL A 319 19.39 10.23 -7.79
C VAL A 319 20.76 10.26 -7.10
N LYS A 320 21.57 9.20 -7.19
CA LYS A 320 22.86 9.11 -6.44
C LYS A 320 23.80 10.29 -6.67
N GLY A 321 23.84 10.83 -7.89
CA GLY A 321 24.66 12.00 -8.24
C GLY A 321 24.24 13.30 -7.56
N GLU A 322 23.03 13.37 -6.99
CA GLU A 322 22.55 14.46 -6.14
C GLU A 322 22.67 14.10 -4.66
N VAL A 323 22.35 12.85 -4.28
CA VAL A 323 22.35 12.38 -2.89
C VAL A 323 23.75 12.26 -2.29
N GLU A 324 24.72 11.67 -3.01
CA GLU A 324 26.08 11.46 -2.48
C GLU A 324 26.80 12.80 -2.18
N PRO A 325 26.76 13.84 -3.05
CA PRO A 325 27.26 15.16 -2.70
C PRO A 325 26.50 15.85 -1.57
N ALA A 326 25.16 15.71 -1.53
CA ALA A 326 24.33 16.37 -0.50
C ALA A 326 24.67 15.93 0.93
N ILE A 327 25.09 14.66 1.11
CA ILE A 327 25.52 14.14 2.42
C ILE A 327 27.04 14.10 2.59
N GLN A 328 27.85 14.61 1.64
CA GLN A 328 29.31 14.47 1.64
C GLN A 328 30.00 15.06 2.88
N GLN A 329 29.38 16.05 3.52
CA GLN A 329 29.88 16.68 4.77
C GLN A 329 29.26 16.07 6.05
N ASN A 330 28.36 15.08 5.92
CA ASN A 330 27.68 14.43 7.03
C ASN A 330 28.02 12.93 7.09
N GLU A 331 29.11 12.61 7.78
CA GLU A 331 29.60 11.24 7.98
C GLU A 331 28.54 10.32 8.62
N ALA A 332 27.70 10.84 9.52
CA ALA A 332 26.61 10.07 10.10
C ALA A 332 25.62 9.63 9.01
N GLN A 333 25.11 10.56 8.19
CA GLN A 333 24.19 10.23 7.09
C GLN A 333 24.83 9.32 6.03
N GLN A 334 26.14 9.42 5.77
CA GLN A 334 26.86 8.47 4.90
C GLN A 334 26.85 7.05 5.47
N ASN A 335 27.11 6.89 6.77
CA ASN A 335 27.05 5.60 7.45
C ASN A 335 25.61 5.04 7.48
N LEU A 336 24.59 5.87 7.69
CA LEU A 336 23.18 5.46 7.58
C LEU A 336 22.84 4.99 6.16
N LEU A 337 23.18 5.78 5.12
CA LEU A 337 22.95 5.40 3.73
C LEU A 337 23.67 4.09 3.38
N LYS A 338 24.91 3.91 3.83
CA LYS A 338 25.69 2.68 3.64
C LYS A 338 25.04 1.46 4.31
N ASN A 339 24.57 1.60 5.56
CA ASN A 339 23.81 0.54 6.25
C ASN A 339 22.55 0.16 5.47
N ALA A 340 21.87 1.14 4.88
CA ALA A 340 20.63 0.95 4.15
C ALA A 340 20.85 0.32 2.75
N LEU A 341 21.89 0.75 2.01
CA LEU A 341 22.29 0.16 0.74
C LEU A 341 22.68 -1.32 0.92
N GLN A 342 23.36 -1.69 2.02
CA GLN A 342 23.68 -3.08 2.34
C GLN A 342 22.45 -4.01 2.49
N ILE A 343 21.26 -3.46 2.79
CA ILE A 343 20.01 -4.24 2.76
C ILE A 343 19.75 -4.70 1.32
N VAL A 344 19.80 -3.75 0.38
CA VAL A 344 19.50 -3.97 -1.04
C VAL A 344 20.60 -4.78 -1.73
N GLU A 345 21.87 -4.57 -1.37
CA GLU A 345 23.01 -5.37 -1.87
C GLU A 345 22.82 -6.87 -1.60
N LYS A 346 22.32 -7.24 -0.41
CA LYS A 346 22.07 -8.64 0.00
C LYS A 346 20.89 -9.28 -0.75
N MET A 347 19.90 -8.50 -1.18
CA MET A 347 18.74 -9.01 -1.93
C MET A 347 19.18 -9.74 -3.22
N PRO A 348 18.45 -10.77 -3.66
CA PRO A 348 18.75 -11.45 -4.92
C PRO A 348 18.61 -10.53 -6.14
N THR A 349 19.36 -10.81 -7.20
CA THR A 349 19.36 -10.04 -8.46
C THR A 349 18.44 -10.62 -9.53
N THR A 350 18.23 -11.93 -9.54
CA THR A 350 17.29 -12.62 -10.43
C THR A 350 16.57 -13.76 -9.70
N ALA A 351 15.38 -14.14 -10.19
CA ALA A 351 14.89 -15.50 -9.95
C ALA A 351 15.84 -16.49 -10.64
N ALA A 352 16.15 -17.61 -10.00
CA ALA A 352 17.16 -18.55 -10.49
C ALA A 352 16.60 -19.51 -11.55
N GLY A 353 15.28 -19.63 -11.69
CA GLY A 353 14.62 -20.66 -12.51
C GLY A 353 14.83 -22.08 -11.98
N GLY A 354 15.32 -22.21 -10.74
CA GLY A 354 15.73 -23.46 -10.12
C GLY A 354 14.57 -24.33 -9.65
N ASN A 355 14.88 -25.59 -9.37
CA ASN A 355 13.96 -26.64 -8.92
C ASN A 355 12.90 -26.11 -7.91
N PRO A 356 11.59 -26.25 -8.16
CA PRO A 356 10.53 -25.66 -7.33
C PRO A 356 10.56 -26.06 -5.85
N PHE A 357 11.15 -27.22 -5.53
CA PHE A 357 11.27 -27.72 -4.15
C PHE A 357 12.47 -27.16 -3.36
N GLY A 358 13.30 -26.32 -3.99
CA GLY A 358 14.52 -25.78 -3.39
C GLY A 358 15.73 -26.69 -3.58
N GLY A 359 16.92 -26.10 -3.50
CA GLY A 359 18.21 -26.76 -3.70
C GLY A 359 19.21 -25.84 -4.40
N PRO A 360 20.53 -26.00 -4.14
CA PRO A 360 21.55 -25.17 -4.77
C PRO A 360 21.72 -25.52 -6.24
N VAL A 361 21.36 -24.59 -7.13
CA VAL A 361 21.81 -24.61 -8.53
C VAL A 361 23.31 -24.36 -8.57
N ALA A 362 24.07 -25.37 -9.00
CA ALA A 362 25.53 -25.34 -8.97
C ALA A 362 26.09 -24.17 -9.80
N GLY A 363 27.03 -23.42 -9.20
CA GLY A 363 27.71 -22.29 -9.85
C GLY A 363 27.10 -20.90 -9.62
N GLN A 364 25.94 -20.77 -8.97
CA GLN A 364 25.21 -19.49 -8.86
C GLN A 364 25.38 -18.74 -7.51
N ALA A 365 26.59 -18.70 -6.96
CA ALA A 365 26.90 -17.91 -5.75
C ALA A 365 26.72 -16.38 -5.93
N SER A 366 26.62 -15.89 -7.16
CA SER A 366 26.51 -14.48 -7.54
C SER A 366 25.09 -13.91 -7.58
N LEU A 367 24.04 -14.73 -7.38
CA LEU A 367 22.64 -14.29 -7.50
C LEU A 367 22.07 -13.55 -6.28
N GLY A 368 22.85 -13.39 -5.21
CA GLY A 368 22.39 -12.92 -3.90
C GLY A 368 21.70 -14.03 -3.09
N GLN A 369 21.68 -13.88 -1.77
CA GLN A 369 21.16 -14.91 -0.86
C GLN A 369 19.74 -14.62 -0.41
N VAL A 370 18.98 -15.69 -0.18
CA VAL A 370 17.63 -15.66 0.41
C VAL A 370 17.70 -16.48 1.68
N ASP A 371 17.28 -15.92 2.81
CA ASP A 371 17.25 -16.63 4.09
C ASP A 371 16.12 -17.66 4.09
N GLU A 372 16.47 -18.94 3.95
CA GLU A 372 15.54 -20.06 3.98
C GLU A 372 14.91 -20.31 5.35
N SER A 373 15.53 -19.85 6.45
CA SER A 373 14.93 -19.91 7.77
C SER A 373 13.85 -18.84 7.89
N ALA A 374 14.16 -17.59 7.55
CA ALA A 374 13.18 -16.50 7.54
C ALA A 374 11.99 -16.81 6.62
N PHE A 375 12.24 -17.35 5.42
CA PHE A 375 11.19 -17.79 4.50
C PHE A 375 10.16 -18.75 5.14
N LYS A 376 10.64 -19.68 5.97
CA LYS A 376 9.82 -20.72 6.63
C LYS A 376 9.28 -20.30 8.00
N ASN A 377 10.01 -19.47 8.74
CA ASN A 377 9.80 -19.26 10.18
C ASN A 377 9.41 -17.82 10.56
N MET A 378 9.69 -16.81 9.73
CA MET A 378 9.36 -15.42 10.05
C MET A 378 7.88 -15.16 9.80
N TRP A 379 7.13 -14.96 10.88
CA TRP A 379 5.71 -14.63 10.81
C TRP A 379 5.49 -13.13 10.62
N ASN A 380 4.40 -12.78 9.96
CA ASN A 380 4.04 -11.41 9.64
C ASN A 380 2.55 -11.24 9.89
N PHE A 381 2.21 -10.32 10.80
CA PHE A 381 0.84 -10.00 11.15
C PHE A 381 0.44 -8.67 10.52
N ASN A 382 -0.44 -8.71 9.51
CA ASN A 382 -1.11 -7.52 9.03
C ASN A 382 -2.39 -7.32 9.86
N LEU A 383 -2.55 -6.15 10.45
CA LEU A 383 -3.69 -5.79 11.28
C LEU A 383 -4.87 -5.31 10.45
N ALA A 384 -6.06 -5.42 11.03
CA ALA A 384 -7.23 -4.70 10.55
C ALA A 384 -7.19 -3.23 11.01
N ASP A 385 -7.94 -2.37 10.33
CA ASP A 385 -8.31 -1.04 10.86
C ASP A 385 -9.09 -1.23 12.17
N ALA A 386 -8.77 -0.44 13.20
CA ALA A 386 -9.32 -0.59 14.55
C ALA A 386 -10.85 -0.48 14.64
N ALA A 387 -11.52 0.13 13.66
CA ALA A 387 -12.99 0.14 13.58
C ALA A 387 -13.58 -1.23 13.19
N PHE A 388 -12.78 -2.14 12.62
CA PHE A 388 -13.21 -3.45 12.15
C PHE A 388 -12.58 -4.62 12.94
N GLY A 389 -11.40 -4.48 13.54
CA GLY A 389 -10.76 -5.61 14.23
C GLY A 389 -9.48 -5.29 14.98
N TYR A 390 -8.95 -6.32 15.64
CA TYR A 390 -7.70 -6.26 16.40
C TYR A 390 -7.03 -7.64 16.51
N LEU A 391 -5.76 -7.64 16.88
CA LEU A 391 -4.99 -8.80 17.31
C LEU A 391 -4.66 -8.64 18.82
N VAL A 392 -4.63 -9.73 19.58
CA VAL A 392 -4.06 -9.75 20.93
C VAL A 392 -2.96 -10.80 20.96
N LEU A 393 -1.78 -10.41 21.46
CA LEU A 393 -0.73 -11.33 21.86
C LEU A 393 -0.98 -11.72 23.32
N GLU A 394 -1.21 -13.00 23.58
CA GLU A 394 -1.45 -13.54 24.91
C GLU A 394 -0.18 -14.22 25.42
N ILE A 395 0.43 -13.68 26.48
CA ILE A 395 1.79 -14.00 26.89
C ILE A 395 1.77 -14.67 28.26
N GLN A 396 2.17 -15.95 28.28
CA GLN A 396 2.16 -16.79 29.47
C GLN A 396 3.25 -17.86 29.37
N ASP A 397 3.92 -18.16 30.48
CA ASP A 397 4.87 -19.28 30.61
C ASP A 397 5.94 -19.34 29.49
N GLY A 398 6.45 -18.17 29.09
CA GLY A 398 7.46 -18.03 28.03
C GLY A 398 6.92 -18.20 26.61
N ARG A 399 5.60 -18.24 26.40
CA ARG A 399 4.94 -18.43 25.09
C ARG A 399 4.12 -17.22 24.70
N ILE A 400 3.98 -17.01 23.39
CA ILE A 400 3.11 -16.00 22.79
C ILE A 400 2.00 -16.73 22.01
N GLY A 401 0.78 -16.71 22.53
CA GLY A 401 -0.44 -17.06 21.81
C GLY A 401 -1.01 -15.86 21.05
N THR A 402 -1.95 -16.09 20.13
CA THR A 402 -2.57 -15.02 19.34
C THR A 402 -4.09 -15.18 19.22
N GLU A 403 -4.85 -14.17 19.65
CA GLU A 403 -6.30 -14.05 19.44
C GLU A 403 -6.55 -12.96 18.40
N MET A 404 -7.23 -13.26 17.28
CA MET A 404 -7.55 -12.27 16.25
C MET A 404 -9.06 -12.12 16.08
N ARG A 405 -9.54 -10.87 16.09
CA ARG A 405 -10.97 -10.53 16.00
C ARG A 405 -11.24 -9.59 14.83
N ALA A 406 -12.35 -9.82 14.14
CA ALA A 406 -12.88 -8.97 13.08
C ALA A 406 -14.42 -8.88 13.18
N GLN A 407 -15.01 -7.76 12.73
CA GLN A 407 -16.45 -7.51 12.74
C GLN A 407 -17.23 -8.49 11.84
N GLY A 408 -16.59 -8.99 10.78
CA GLY A 408 -17.18 -9.95 9.84
C GLY A 408 -17.88 -9.31 8.63
N PHE A 409 -18.44 -10.15 7.76
CA PHE A 409 -19.23 -9.71 6.61
C PHE A 409 -20.71 -9.52 6.99
N ASN A 410 -21.26 -8.33 6.73
CA ASN A 410 -22.68 -8.05 6.96
C ASN A 410 -23.55 -8.55 5.80
N PHE A 411 -24.22 -9.70 5.98
CA PHE A 411 -25.12 -10.30 4.99
C PHE A 411 -26.62 -9.92 5.14
N SER A 412 -26.99 -9.10 6.13
CA SER A 412 -28.41 -8.76 6.43
C SER A 412 -29.16 -8.17 5.22
N HIS A 413 -28.45 -7.43 4.37
CA HIS A 413 -28.94 -6.85 3.11
C HIS A 413 -29.56 -7.88 2.14
N ARG A 414 -29.27 -9.18 2.30
CA ARG A 414 -29.82 -10.26 1.46
C ARG A 414 -31.26 -10.61 1.85
N GLY A 415 -31.56 -10.66 3.14
CA GLY A 415 -32.91 -10.95 3.65
C GLY A 415 -33.91 -9.85 3.31
N ALA A 416 -33.47 -8.59 3.33
CA ALA A 416 -34.30 -7.41 3.03
C ALA A 416 -34.87 -7.39 1.59
N LYS A 417 -34.40 -8.25 0.68
CA LYS A 417 -34.93 -8.37 -0.70
C LYS A 417 -35.93 -9.52 -0.89
N GLN A 418 -36.22 -10.32 0.14
CA GLN A 418 -37.11 -11.49 0.05
C GLN A 418 -38.54 -11.30 0.59
N GLN A 419 -38.90 -10.11 1.08
CA GLN A 419 -40.31 -9.77 1.38
C GLN A 419 -40.94 -8.92 0.26
N PRO A 420 -41.80 -9.49 -0.60
CA PRO A 420 -42.64 -8.70 -1.49
C PRO A 420 -43.87 -8.16 -0.75
N GLY A 421 -43.99 -6.84 -0.64
CA GLY A 421 -45.27 -6.18 -0.31
C GLY A 421 -45.28 -5.17 0.84
N VAL A 422 -44.22 -5.07 1.66
CA VAL A 422 -44.15 -4.04 2.72
C VAL A 422 -43.54 -2.75 2.16
N PRO A 423 -44.23 -1.59 2.20
CA PRO A 423 -43.62 -0.31 1.85
C PRO A 423 -42.58 0.09 2.91
N PRO A 424 -41.46 0.75 2.53
CA PRO A 424 -40.41 1.09 3.47
C PRO A 424 -40.91 2.11 4.49
N THR A 425 -41.08 1.68 5.74
CA THR A 425 -41.26 2.59 6.87
C THR A 425 -39.98 3.38 7.09
N THR A 426 -40.10 4.69 7.28
CA THR A 426 -38.97 5.57 7.59
C THR A 426 -38.46 5.23 8.98
N ALA A 427 -37.29 4.61 9.08
CA ALA A 427 -36.58 4.46 10.34
C ALA A 427 -36.20 5.85 10.88
N GLY A 428 -36.90 6.29 11.93
CA GLY A 428 -36.50 7.48 12.69
C GLY A 428 -35.18 7.26 13.44
N PRO A 429 -34.55 8.33 13.95
CA PRO A 429 -33.31 8.22 14.70
C PRO A 429 -33.51 7.35 15.94
N ALA A 430 -32.66 6.33 16.12
CA ALA A 430 -32.70 5.45 17.28
C ALA A 430 -32.30 6.23 18.54
N GLY A 431 -33.21 6.31 19.50
CA GLY A 431 -32.97 6.97 20.79
C GLY A 431 -32.08 6.15 21.73
N ILE A 432 -31.35 6.90 22.55
CA ILE A 432 -30.60 6.53 23.77
C ILE A 432 -31.08 5.21 24.43
N PRO A 433 -30.18 4.22 24.67
CA PRO A 433 -30.52 3.07 25.50
C PRO A 433 -30.60 3.46 26.98
N SER A 434 -31.78 3.36 27.58
CA SER A 434 -31.96 3.41 29.04
C SER A 434 -31.82 2.00 29.65
N PRO A 435 -31.38 1.87 30.92
CA PRO A 435 -31.08 0.58 31.54
C PRO A 435 -32.35 -0.25 31.83
N ALA A 436 -32.21 -1.58 31.84
CA ALA A 436 -33.30 -2.51 32.05
C ALA A 436 -33.53 -2.83 33.55
N PRO A 437 -34.80 -2.93 34.01
CA PRO A 437 -35.14 -3.53 35.30
C PRO A 437 -35.13 -5.09 35.22
N PRO A 438 -35.01 -5.80 36.36
CA PRO A 438 -34.90 -7.25 36.40
C PRO A 438 -36.23 -7.99 36.14
N SER A 439 -36.12 -9.27 35.77
CA SER A 439 -37.22 -10.12 35.30
C SER A 439 -37.91 -10.96 36.38
N THR A 440 -39.23 -11.14 36.27
CA THR A 440 -39.99 -12.25 36.87
C THR A 440 -40.94 -12.89 35.86
N GLN A 441 -41.37 -14.13 36.15
CA GLN A 441 -42.25 -14.98 35.32
C GLN A 441 -43.74 -14.58 35.54
N SER A 442 -44.80 -15.08 34.87
CA SER A 442 -45.01 -16.20 33.95
C SER A 442 -46.29 -16.04 33.09
N SER A 443 -46.49 -16.91 32.08
CA SER A 443 -47.80 -17.43 31.57
C SER A 443 -48.84 -16.51 30.88
N ALA A 444 -49.64 -17.13 29.99
CA ALA A 444 -50.83 -16.63 29.25
C ALA A 444 -51.76 -17.86 28.97
N PRO A 445 -52.94 -17.80 28.29
CA PRO A 445 -53.66 -16.70 27.60
C PRO A 445 -55.19 -16.61 28.01
N PRO A 446 -56.22 -16.50 27.11
CA PRO A 446 -56.88 -15.31 26.50
C PRO A 446 -58.43 -15.25 26.76
N PRO A 447 -59.35 -14.71 25.90
CA PRO A 447 -59.42 -13.48 25.04
C PRO A 447 -60.71 -12.60 25.21
N THR A 448 -60.77 -11.39 24.62
CA THR A 448 -61.99 -10.66 24.10
C THR A 448 -61.60 -9.26 23.51
N SER A 449 -62.48 -8.42 22.90
CA SER A 449 -63.18 -8.59 21.61
C SER A 449 -63.79 -7.29 20.98
N ARG A 450 -63.69 -7.15 19.64
CA ARG A 450 -64.62 -6.45 18.67
C ARG A 450 -64.90 -4.91 18.69
N GLN A 451 -64.44 -4.22 17.62
CA GLN A 451 -65.19 -3.38 16.62
C GLN A 451 -65.85 -2.00 17.02
N PRO A 452 -66.32 -1.13 16.06
CA PRO A 452 -65.68 -0.65 14.80
C PRO A 452 -66.02 0.81 14.30
N SER A 453 -65.38 1.25 13.18
CA SER A 453 -65.90 2.09 12.05
C SER A 453 -66.35 3.58 12.15
N ALA A 454 -65.80 4.43 11.26
CA ALA A 454 -66.46 5.58 10.55
C ALA A 454 -65.63 6.06 9.31
N VAL A 455 -66.17 6.93 8.43
CA VAL A 455 -65.90 6.94 6.96
C VAL A 455 -65.95 8.34 6.26
N GLN A 456 -65.40 8.47 5.02
CA GLN A 456 -65.58 9.56 3.99
C GLN A 456 -64.80 10.91 4.18
N ALA A 457 -64.50 11.78 3.17
CA ALA A 457 -64.67 11.82 1.70
C ALA A 457 -63.64 12.80 0.99
N LYS A 458 -63.74 12.99 -0.35
CA LYS A 458 -63.00 13.98 -1.21
C LYS A 458 -63.97 14.79 -2.11
N PRO A 459 -63.59 16.01 -2.56
CA PRO A 459 -63.66 16.40 -3.98
C PRO A 459 -62.44 17.24 -4.46
N ALA A 460 -62.46 17.85 -5.67
CA ALA A 460 -61.27 18.48 -6.30
C ALA A 460 -61.52 19.52 -7.45
N VAL A 461 -60.46 20.27 -7.82
CA VAL A 461 -60.14 21.00 -9.10
C VAL A 461 -60.90 22.30 -9.50
N ALA A 462 -60.11 23.37 -9.83
CA ALA A 462 -60.40 24.40 -10.87
C ALA A 462 -59.13 25.26 -11.22
N THR A 463 -59.08 25.93 -12.38
CA THR A 463 -58.02 26.87 -12.86
C THR A 463 -58.59 28.00 -13.75
N PRO A 464 -57.87 29.13 -13.97
CA PRO A 464 -57.58 29.58 -15.35
C PRO A 464 -56.23 30.36 -15.56
N LEU A 465 -56.02 30.91 -16.78
CA LEU A 465 -54.79 31.53 -17.36
C LEU A 465 -55.13 32.83 -18.15
N PRO A 466 -54.19 33.79 -18.42
CA PRO A 466 -53.60 33.95 -19.79
C PRO A 466 -52.15 34.56 -19.83
N GLY A 467 -51.63 35.00 -21.01
CA GLY A 467 -50.18 35.28 -21.24
C GLY A 467 -49.71 36.50 -22.12
N PRO A 468 -48.97 36.32 -23.26
CA PRO A 468 -47.72 37.04 -23.60
C PRO A 468 -47.74 37.94 -24.90
N PRO A 469 -46.60 38.48 -25.42
CA PRO A 469 -45.92 37.88 -26.61
C PRO A 469 -44.38 38.18 -26.84
N LYS A 470 -43.87 37.91 -28.08
CA LYS A 470 -42.45 37.82 -28.59
C LYS A 470 -42.26 38.54 -29.97
N PRO A 471 -41.06 38.96 -30.46
CA PRO A 471 -40.13 38.18 -31.34
C PRO A 471 -38.60 38.57 -31.20
N ALA A 472 -37.58 38.30 -32.06
CA ALA A 472 -37.14 37.10 -32.84
C ALA A 472 -35.60 37.11 -33.21
N THR A 473 -35.18 37.27 -34.50
CA THR A 473 -33.85 36.88 -35.10
C THR A 473 -33.59 37.59 -36.47
N PRO A 474 -32.39 37.59 -37.18
CA PRO A 474 -31.81 36.43 -37.95
C PRO A 474 -30.26 36.40 -38.29
N GLN A 475 -29.87 35.49 -39.22
CA GLN A 475 -28.55 35.02 -39.77
C GLN A 475 -28.03 35.82 -41.02
N PRO A 476 -26.96 35.47 -41.84
CA PRO A 476 -26.05 34.27 -41.95
C PRO A 476 -24.50 34.58 -42.14
N ALA A 477 -23.71 33.66 -42.76
CA ALA A 477 -22.22 33.64 -43.00
C ALA A 477 -21.84 33.98 -44.50
N PRO A 478 -20.60 33.82 -45.11
CA PRO A 478 -19.45 32.89 -44.84
C PRO A 478 -17.98 33.30 -45.25
N THR A 479 -17.03 32.32 -45.23
CA THR A 479 -15.79 32.10 -46.05
C THR A 479 -14.45 32.92 -45.97
N SER A 480 -13.38 32.18 -45.61
CA SER A 480 -12.08 31.97 -46.33
C SER A 480 -10.82 32.90 -46.26
N SER A 481 -9.64 32.25 -46.34
CA SER A 481 -8.30 32.69 -46.85
C SER A 481 -7.24 33.34 -45.94
N SER A 482 -5.96 33.06 -46.26
CA SER A 482 -4.69 33.54 -45.62
C SER A 482 -3.89 34.43 -46.60
N PRO A 483 -2.83 35.18 -46.19
CA PRO A 483 -1.47 34.61 -46.14
C PRO A 483 -0.49 35.25 -45.10
N ALA A 484 0.83 35.05 -45.27
CA ALA A 484 1.96 35.49 -44.42
C ALA A 484 2.56 36.85 -44.92
N PRO A 485 3.89 37.23 -44.87
CA PRO A 485 5.13 36.54 -44.44
C PRO A 485 6.16 37.37 -43.62
N SER A 486 7.22 36.72 -43.13
CA SER A 486 8.66 37.09 -43.34
C SER A 486 9.61 36.26 -42.43
N ALA A 487 10.92 36.19 -42.67
CA ALA A 487 11.68 35.66 -43.83
C ALA A 487 13.18 35.97 -43.68
N ASN A 488 14.04 34.95 -43.57
CA ASN A 488 15.48 34.92 -43.97
C ASN A 488 16.05 33.53 -43.60
N ASN A 489 16.64 32.74 -44.51
CA ASN A 489 17.96 32.86 -45.17
C ASN A 489 19.12 32.39 -44.26
N LYS A 490 20.09 31.56 -44.69
CA LYS A 490 20.30 30.90 -46.01
C LYS A 490 21.45 29.84 -45.94
N GLU A 491 21.43 28.81 -46.82
CA GLU A 491 22.56 28.28 -47.66
C GLU A 491 23.93 27.83 -47.02
N THR A 492 24.70 26.84 -47.53
CA THR A 492 24.53 25.74 -48.52
C THR A 492 25.66 24.67 -48.40
N GLU A 493 25.48 23.48 -49.00
CA GLU A 493 26.46 22.62 -49.77
C GLU A 493 27.89 22.26 -49.24
N LYS A 494 28.59 21.18 -49.65
CA LYS A 494 28.29 19.97 -50.47
C LYS A 494 29.19 18.76 -50.11
N THR A 495 28.97 17.65 -50.81
CA THR A 495 29.74 16.38 -50.87
C THR A 495 31.15 16.56 -51.52
N SER A 496 32.09 15.57 -51.61
CA SER A 496 31.93 14.16 -52.04
C SER A 496 33.22 13.30 -52.00
N ALA A 497 33.05 11.96 -52.06
CA ALA A 497 33.89 10.93 -52.75
C ALA A 497 35.35 10.64 -52.25
N SER A 498 35.98 9.46 -52.48
CA SER A 498 35.53 8.09 -52.88
C SER A 498 36.67 7.02 -52.81
N ALA A 499 36.34 5.75 -52.50
CA ALA A 499 37.05 4.47 -52.83
C ALA A 499 38.52 4.25 -52.35
N GLY A 500 39.03 3.01 -52.12
CA GLY A 500 38.44 1.66 -52.13
C GLY A 500 39.50 0.51 -52.05
N ALA A 501 39.05 -0.76 -52.14
CA ALA A 501 39.82 -2.02 -52.33
C ALA A 501 40.47 -2.77 -51.12
N ASN A 502 40.66 -4.09 -51.30
CA ASN A 502 40.82 -5.14 -50.26
C ASN A 502 42.25 -5.44 -49.76
N GLY A 503 42.44 -5.49 -48.44
CA GLY A 503 42.62 -6.74 -47.66
C GLY A 503 43.96 -7.52 -47.61
N SER A 504 44.55 -7.64 -46.41
CA SER A 504 44.99 -8.95 -45.83
C SER A 504 45.41 -8.88 -44.33
N ALA A 505 45.12 -9.98 -43.62
CA ALA A 505 45.65 -10.53 -42.34
C ALA A 505 46.38 -9.68 -41.25
N HIS A 506 45.83 -9.78 -40.03
CA HIS A 506 46.51 -9.89 -38.71
C HIS A 506 47.34 -8.72 -38.09
N ALA A 507 46.61 -7.83 -37.39
CA ALA A 507 46.82 -7.43 -35.97
C ALA A 507 48.10 -6.68 -35.51
N PRO A 508 48.09 -5.96 -34.36
CA PRO A 508 46.98 -5.70 -33.43
C PRO A 508 46.53 -4.23 -33.36
N GLU A 509 45.23 -4.00 -33.22
CA GLU A 509 44.65 -2.65 -33.01
C GLU A 509 44.14 -2.45 -31.57
N ARG A 510 43.99 -1.18 -31.19
CA ARG A 510 43.89 -0.72 -29.79
C ARG A 510 42.45 -0.76 -29.26
N VAL A 511 42.34 -0.78 -27.93
CA VAL A 511 41.09 -0.55 -27.20
C VAL A 511 40.48 0.80 -27.62
N SER A 512 39.21 0.80 -28.04
CA SER A 512 38.41 2.01 -28.22
C SER A 512 37.30 2.08 -27.17
N SER A 513 37.16 3.24 -26.53
CA SER A 513 36.10 3.48 -25.54
C SER A 513 34.75 3.74 -26.25
N PRO A 514 33.60 3.36 -25.67
CA PRO A 514 32.31 3.59 -26.29
C PRO A 514 31.99 5.09 -26.39
N ALA A 515 31.44 5.50 -27.54
CA ALA A 515 31.03 6.87 -27.81
C ALA A 515 29.86 7.34 -26.90
N PRO A 516 29.72 8.65 -26.64
CA PRO A 516 28.64 9.18 -25.82
C PRO A 516 27.25 8.92 -26.43
N LYS A 517 26.26 8.73 -25.55
CA LYS A 517 24.85 8.51 -25.95
C LYS A 517 24.21 9.84 -26.35
N THR A 518 23.52 9.85 -27.50
CA THR A 518 22.65 10.97 -27.92
C THR A 518 21.59 11.27 -26.85
N PRO A 519 21.32 12.55 -26.51
CA PRO A 519 20.21 12.91 -25.64
C PRO A 519 18.86 12.44 -26.21
N ALA A 520 17.96 12.00 -25.33
CA ALA A 520 16.70 11.40 -25.76
C ALA A 520 15.73 12.39 -26.45
N SER A 521 15.90 13.70 -26.21
CA SER A 521 15.24 14.80 -26.91
C SER A 521 15.56 14.83 -28.41
N ASP A 522 16.76 14.39 -28.78
CA ASP A 522 17.37 14.64 -30.10
C ASP A 522 17.22 13.41 -31.02
N ILE A 523 16.56 12.35 -30.55
CA ILE A 523 16.37 11.11 -31.29
C ILE A 523 15.32 11.30 -32.40
N ILE A 524 15.80 11.48 -33.63
CA ILE A 524 14.99 11.36 -34.83
C ILE A 524 14.70 9.86 -35.06
N GLY A 525 13.50 9.39 -34.71
CA GLY A 525 13.20 7.96 -34.81
C GLY A 525 11.73 7.57 -34.88
N LEU A 526 11.50 6.28 -35.09
CA LEU A 526 10.19 5.64 -35.08
C LEU A 526 10.06 4.71 -33.87
N PHE A 527 9.01 4.90 -33.08
CA PHE A 527 8.65 4.07 -31.93
C PHE A 527 7.83 2.88 -32.39
N ILE A 528 8.29 1.66 -32.05
CA ILE A 528 7.69 0.40 -32.47
C ILE A 528 7.23 -0.39 -31.24
N MET A 529 5.94 -0.70 -31.19
CA MET A 529 5.30 -1.52 -30.17
C MET A 529 5.03 -2.94 -30.67
N ASN A 530 4.87 -3.88 -29.74
CA ASN A 530 4.50 -5.28 -30.00
C ASN A 530 5.52 -6.05 -30.85
N VAL A 531 6.82 -5.74 -30.71
CA VAL A 531 7.91 -6.44 -31.39
C VAL A 531 8.96 -6.87 -30.38
N SER A 532 9.38 -8.14 -30.45
CA SER A 532 10.23 -8.76 -29.43
C SER A 532 11.72 -8.57 -29.71
N THR A 533 12.16 -8.80 -30.95
CA THR A 533 13.59 -8.80 -31.31
C THR A 533 14.01 -7.53 -32.04
N GLU A 534 15.27 -7.43 -32.48
CA GLU A 534 15.76 -6.28 -33.27
C GLU A 534 15.58 -6.50 -34.78
N GLU A 535 15.75 -7.75 -35.21
CA GLU A 535 15.57 -8.26 -36.56
C GLU A 535 14.12 -8.03 -37.00
N GLN A 536 13.17 -8.45 -36.16
CA GLN A 536 11.74 -8.19 -36.35
C GLN A 536 11.37 -6.70 -36.45
N CYS A 537 12.21 -5.77 -35.95
CA CYS A 537 12.00 -4.34 -36.15
C CYS A 537 12.54 -3.87 -37.51
N ARG A 538 13.69 -4.41 -37.97
CA ARG A 538 14.22 -4.11 -39.30
C ARG A 538 13.35 -4.66 -40.41
N ASP A 539 12.76 -5.85 -40.23
CA ASP A 539 11.94 -6.52 -41.24
C ASP A 539 10.55 -5.90 -41.47
N LEU A 540 10.19 -4.85 -40.73
CA LEU A 540 9.06 -3.98 -41.06
C LEU A 540 9.37 -3.01 -42.21
N PHE A 541 10.64 -2.68 -42.42
CA PHE A 541 11.08 -1.71 -43.43
C PHE A 541 11.48 -2.42 -44.73
N ASN A 542 11.34 -1.74 -45.86
CA ASN A 542 11.94 -2.19 -47.12
C ASN A 542 13.47 -2.01 -47.07
N ASP A 543 14.19 -2.66 -48.00
CA ASP A 543 15.65 -2.69 -47.94
C ASP A 543 16.33 -1.31 -48.13
N GLU A 544 15.71 -0.39 -48.89
CA GLU A 544 16.19 1.00 -49.01
C GLU A 544 16.17 1.73 -47.66
N ASP A 545 15.13 1.50 -46.87
CA ASP A 545 14.97 2.13 -45.55
C ASP A 545 15.73 1.37 -44.46
N LYS A 546 15.91 0.05 -44.57
CA LYS A 546 16.80 -0.74 -43.69
C LYS A 546 18.23 -0.18 -43.70
N HIS A 547 18.72 0.29 -44.84
CA HIS A 547 20.04 0.92 -44.97
C HIS A 547 20.15 2.32 -44.33
N LYS A 548 19.03 2.99 -43.99
CA LYS A 548 18.98 4.31 -43.35
C LYS A 548 18.88 4.24 -41.82
N ILE A 549 18.63 3.04 -41.27
CA ILE A 549 18.55 2.80 -39.82
C ILE A 549 19.94 2.93 -39.20
N LEU A 550 20.14 3.96 -38.39
CA LEU A 550 21.38 4.14 -37.62
C LEU A 550 21.49 3.14 -36.47
N LYS A 551 20.38 2.88 -35.77
CA LYS A 551 20.33 2.02 -34.58
C LYS A 551 18.90 1.61 -34.25
N VAL A 552 18.73 0.51 -33.52
CA VAL A 552 17.47 0.14 -32.86
C VAL A 552 17.71 0.08 -31.36
N ASP A 553 17.13 1.02 -30.60
CA ASP A 553 17.23 1.06 -29.14
C ASP A 553 16.05 0.36 -28.46
N LYS A 554 16.28 -0.21 -27.28
CA LYS A 554 15.21 -0.76 -26.43
C LYS A 554 14.57 0.37 -25.61
N TRP A 555 13.26 0.55 -25.72
CA TRP A 555 12.52 1.64 -25.09
C TRP A 555 11.44 1.12 -24.12
N GLY A 556 11.85 0.95 -22.87
CA GLY A 556 11.09 0.20 -21.86
C GLY A 556 11.10 -1.31 -22.13
N ASN A 557 10.18 -2.06 -21.51
CA ASN A 557 10.30 -3.53 -21.48
C ASN A 557 10.01 -4.21 -22.83
N SER A 558 9.12 -3.65 -23.65
CA SER A 558 8.47 -4.35 -24.79
C SER A 558 8.42 -3.56 -26.10
N ASN A 559 9.13 -2.43 -26.20
CA ASN A 559 9.07 -1.53 -27.36
C ASN A 559 10.49 -1.18 -27.81
N LYS A 560 10.64 -0.75 -29.06
CA LYS A 560 11.90 -0.31 -29.65
C LYS A 560 11.78 1.10 -30.23
N VAL A 561 12.92 1.78 -30.42
CA VAL A 561 13.02 3.02 -31.20
C VAL A 561 14.05 2.81 -32.30
N VAL A 562 13.62 2.93 -33.55
CA VAL A 562 14.47 2.87 -34.74
C VAL A 562 14.94 4.29 -35.06
N GLN A 563 16.24 4.55 -34.98
CA GLN A 563 16.84 5.86 -35.21
C GLN A 563 17.22 6.05 -36.68
N PHE A 564 16.97 7.26 -37.21
CA PHE A 564 17.30 7.69 -38.57
C PHE A 564 18.21 8.92 -38.55
N LYS A 565 18.92 9.18 -39.65
CA LYS A 565 19.87 10.31 -39.73
C LYS A 565 19.18 11.66 -39.95
N THR A 566 18.05 11.68 -40.66
CA THR A 566 17.31 12.89 -41.01
C THR A 566 15.82 12.71 -40.73
N ILE A 567 15.08 13.82 -40.63
CA ILE A 567 13.62 13.80 -40.42
C ILE A 567 12.94 13.24 -41.67
N GLU A 568 13.50 13.56 -42.83
CA GLU A 568 13.11 13.15 -44.16
C GLU A 568 13.23 11.62 -44.33
N ASP A 569 14.34 11.02 -43.89
CA ASP A 569 14.51 9.55 -43.87
C ASP A 569 13.47 8.87 -42.96
N ARG A 570 13.24 9.44 -41.78
CA ARG A 570 12.27 8.91 -40.79
C ARG A 570 10.85 8.93 -41.33
N ASP A 571 10.43 10.04 -41.92
CA ASP A 571 9.06 10.24 -42.37
C ASP A 571 8.80 9.51 -43.71
N ALA A 572 9.78 9.47 -44.62
CA ALA A 572 9.70 8.62 -45.80
C ALA A 572 9.56 7.13 -45.42
N ALA A 573 10.37 6.65 -44.46
CA ALA A 573 10.26 5.29 -43.95
C ALA A 573 8.90 5.01 -43.27
N LEU A 574 8.30 6.01 -42.59
CA LEU A 574 6.97 5.89 -42.00
C LEU A 574 5.86 5.85 -43.05
N ASP A 575 5.92 6.69 -44.08
CA ASP A 575 4.89 6.74 -45.12
C ASP A 575 4.85 5.46 -45.96
N ARG A 576 6.01 4.84 -46.18
CA ARG A 576 6.17 3.57 -46.93
C ARG A 576 5.69 2.32 -46.20
N LEU A 577 5.48 2.38 -44.88
CA LEU A 577 4.94 1.24 -44.12
C LEU A 577 3.47 0.96 -44.53
N PRO A 578 2.96 -0.27 -44.30
CA PRO A 578 1.52 -0.55 -44.40
C PRO A 578 0.68 0.27 -43.40
N ASP A 579 -0.52 0.68 -43.79
CA ASP A 579 -1.38 1.50 -42.91
C ASP A 579 -1.93 0.74 -41.69
N ASP A 580 -1.97 -0.60 -41.72
CA ASP A 580 -2.39 -1.42 -40.59
C ASP A 580 -1.32 -1.56 -39.49
N VAL A 581 -0.05 -1.22 -39.78
CA VAL A 581 0.99 -1.03 -38.75
C VAL A 581 1.15 0.44 -38.32
N LYS A 582 0.57 1.42 -39.03
CA LYS A 582 0.49 2.83 -38.60
C LYS A 582 -0.74 3.10 -37.73
N THR A 583 -1.88 2.49 -38.07
CA THR A 583 -3.20 2.79 -37.50
C THR A 583 -3.83 1.55 -36.86
N ARG A 584 -4.34 1.68 -35.62
CA ARG A 584 -4.88 0.53 -34.89
C ARG A 584 -6.34 0.26 -35.28
N THR A 585 -6.52 -0.43 -36.39
CA THR A 585 -7.82 -0.74 -37.01
C THR A 585 -8.52 -1.98 -36.46
N GLN A 586 -7.84 -2.81 -35.66
CA GLN A 586 -8.41 -4.00 -34.99
C GLN A 586 -8.01 -4.07 -33.51
N GLU A 587 -8.70 -4.92 -32.74
CA GLU A 587 -8.42 -5.15 -31.31
C GLU A 587 -7.21 -6.06 -31.05
N ASP A 588 -6.69 -6.71 -32.09
CA ASP A 588 -5.51 -7.57 -32.03
C ASP A 588 -4.27 -6.78 -31.58
N ARG A 589 -3.61 -7.28 -30.52
CA ARG A 589 -2.40 -6.70 -29.93
C ARG A 589 -1.13 -7.49 -30.27
N SER A 590 -1.23 -8.53 -31.08
CA SER A 590 -0.07 -9.28 -31.59
C SER A 590 0.63 -8.55 -32.75
N LYS A 591 -0.10 -7.72 -33.51
CA LYS A 591 0.46 -6.95 -34.61
C LYS A 591 1.38 -5.81 -34.15
N PRO A 592 2.49 -5.55 -34.86
CA PRO A 592 3.33 -4.36 -34.67
C PRO A 592 2.55 -3.06 -34.84
N LEU A 593 2.94 -2.02 -34.08
CA LEU A 593 2.40 -0.66 -34.23
C LEU A 593 3.53 0.36 -34.21
N VAL A 594 3.68 1.13 -35.29
CA VAL A 594 4.75 2.10 -35.54
C VAL A 594 4.20 3.52 -35.48
N LYS A 595 4.94 4.43 -34.83
CA LYS A 595 4.63 5.87 -34.74
C LYS A 595 5.90 6.71 -34.75
N VAL A 596 5.79 8.00 -35.09
CA VAL A 596 6.88 8.96 -34.85
C VAL A 596 7.25 8.96 -33.36
N PHE A 597 8.53 8.80 -33.05
CA PHE A 597 9.03 8.91 -31.69
C PHE A 597 8.89 10.37 -31.21
N GLN A 598 8.28 10.54 -30.04
CA GLN A 598 8.15 11.83 -29.37
C GLN A 598 8.70 11.67 -27.96
N HIS A 599 9.85 12.30 -27.68
CA HIS A 599 10.38 12.34 -26.34
C HIS A 599 9.50 13.22 -25.45
N ARG A 600 8.65 12.57 -24.64
CA ARG A 600 7.87 13.26 -23.61
C ARG A 600 8.72 13.50 -22.38
N GLU A 601 9.39 14.65 -22.35
CA GLU A 601 9.75 15.31 -21.10
C GLU A 601 8.50 15.36 -20.20
N ASN A 602 8.63 15.00 -18.92
CA ASN A 602 7.56 15.19 -17.93
C ASN A 602 7.45 16.69 -17.58
N LYS A 603 6.87 17.49 -18.48
CA LYS A 603 6.73 18.94 -18.27
C LYS A 603 5.84 19.25 -17.08
N THR A 604 6.45 19.91 -16.11
CA THR A 604 5.84 20.58 -14.97
C THR A 604 4.64 21.41 -15.42
N TYR A 605 3.48 21.25 -14.77
CA TYR A 605 2.25 21.95 -15.15
C TYR A 605 2.36 23.46 -14.87
N ALA A 606 2.67 24.24 -15.91
CA ALA A 606 2.51 25.68 -15.89
C ALA A 606 1.02 26.07 -16.05
N ASN A 607 0.55 27.00 -15.22
CA ASN A 607 -0.87 27.27 -15.04
C ASN A 607 -1.40 28.33 -16.03
N ARG A 608 -2.24 27.92 -17.00
CA ARG A 608 -3.15 28.81 -17.76
C ARG A 608 -4.36 28.02 -18.27
N GLY A 609 -5.57 28.58 -18.12
CA GLY A 609 -6.84 27.91 -18.41
C GLY A 609 -7.44 28.22 -19.78
N GLY A 610 -8.40 27.38 -20.18
CA GLY A 610 -9.25 27.52 -21.37
C GLY A 610 -10.20 26.32 -21.48
N ALA A 611 -11.49 26.55 -21.77
CA ALA A 611 -12.50 25.49 -21.83
C ALA A 611 -12.69 24.93 -23.25
N GLY A 612 -13.02 23.64 -23.41
CA GLY A 612 -12.99 23.01 -24.75
C GLY A 612 -13.59 21.60 -24.94
N ASN A 613 -14.75 21.32 -24.32
CA ASN A 613 -15.87 20.44 -24.76
C ASN A 613 -15.65 19.12 -25.58
N TRP A 614 -16.56 18.15 -25.38
CA TRP A 614 -16.68 16.82 -26.03
C TRP A 614 -15.59 15.79 -25.69
N GLY A 615 -15.88 14.48 -25.66
CA GLY A 615 -17.17 13.79 -25.79
C GLY A 615 -17.02 12.29 -25.50
N ALA A 616 -18.04 11.66 -24.91
CA ALA A 616 -17.94 10.27 -24.46
C ALA A 616 -18.35 9.25 -25.54
N SER A 617 -17.58 8.17 -25.68
CA SER A 617 -18.01 6.92 -26.30
C SER A 617 -17.49 5.74 -25.48
N GLY A 618 -18.36 4.79 -25.16
CA GLY A 618 -18.03 3.65 -24.31
C GLY A 618 -18.60 2.35 -24.88
N ARG A 619 -17.73 1.35 -25.02
CA ARG A 619 -18.06 -0.07 -25.16
C ARG A 619 -16.93 -0.88 -24.54
N GLY A 620 -17.27 -1.91 -23.78
CA GLY A 620 -16.31 -2.82 -23.16
C GLY A 620 -16.32 -4.18 -23.83
N GLY A 621 -15.15 -4.81 -23.88
CA GLY A 621 -14.94 -6.23 -24.17
C GLY A 621 -13.91 -6.76 -23.18
N ALA A 622 -14.01 -8.03 -22.78
CA ALA A 622 -13.22 -8.60 -21.69
C ALA A 622 -12.66 -9.97 -22.03
N THR A 623 -11.35 -10.15 -21.82
CA THR A 623 -10.64 -11.43 -21.79
C THR A 623 -9.44 -11.34 -20.84
N ASN A 624 -9.01 -12.48 -20.32
CA ASN A 624 -8.07 -12.56 -19.19
C ASN A 624 -6.63 -12.20 -19.55
N THR A 625 -5.95 -11.52 -18.63
CA THR A 625 -4.51 -11.73 -18.37
C THR A 625 -4.22 -11.36 -16.92
N SER A 626 -3.71 -12.31 -16.12
CA SER A 626 -3.33 -12.04 -14.73
C SER A 626 -2.00 -11.30 -14.70
N GLY A 627 -1.93 -10.21 -13.95
CA GLY A 627 -0.71 -9.40 -13.80
C GLY A 627 -0.94 -8.22 -12.87
N TYR A 628 -0.27 -8.22 -11.72
CA TYR A 628 -0.34 -7.13 -10.74
C TYR A 628 0.07 -5.79 -11.38
N ARG A 629 -0.77 -4.76 -11.19
CA ARG A 629 -0.43 -3.36 -11.47
C ARG A 629 -0.78 -2.52 -10.25
N SER A 630 0.15 -1.69 -9.81
CA SER A 630 0.01 -0.84 -8.63
C SER A 630 -1.16 0.15 -8.80
N ALA A 631 -2.19 -0.03 -7.99
CA ALA A 631 -3.42 0.75 -8.07
C ALA A 631 -3.37 2.01 -7.17
N GLY A 632 -2.68 3.05 -7.66
CA GLY A 632 -2.87 4.41 -7.16
C GLY A 632 -4.18 5.01 -7.68
N GLY A 633 -5.32 4.60 -7.16
CA GLY A 633 -6.63 5.11 -7.59
C GLY A 633 -7.81 4.50 -6.82
N ALA A 634 -8.63 5.35 -6.20
CA ALA A 634 -9.85 4.93 -5.50
C ALA A 634 -11.00 4.63 -6.48
N SER A 635 -11.88 3.69 -6.12
CA SER A 635 -13.08 3.35 -6.90
C SER A 635 -14.16 2.72 -6.01
N ASP A 636 -14.91 3.56 -5.31
CA ASP A 636 -16.12 3.14 -4.56
C ASP A 636 -17.24 2.68 -5.50
N SER A 637 -18.10 1.77 -5.03
CA SER A 637 -19.26 1.31 -5.83
C SER A 637 -20.48 0.88 -5.00
N GLU A 638 -21.09 1.84 -4.31
CA GLU A 638 -22.54 1.81 -4.07
C GLU A 638 -23.22 3.00 -4.76
N SER A 639 -24.06 2.73 -5.76
CA SER A 639 -25.11 3.69 -6.16
C SER A 639 -26.34 2.95 -6.67
N ASN A 640 -27.49 3.30 -6.12
CA ASN A 640 -28.76 2.59 -6.33
C ASN A 640 -29.69 3.46 -7.21
N ARG A 641 -30.03 3.03 -8.42
CA ARG A 641 -31.04 3.69 -9.28
C ARG A 641 -31.95 2.65 -9.96
N ARG A 642 -33.23 3.02 -10.14
CA ARG A 642 -34.33 2.10 -10.42
C ARG A 642 -35.29 2.65 -11.48
N GLY A 643 -35.66 1.82 -12.45
CA GLY A 643 -36.72 2.07 -13.44
C GLY A 643 -36.21 2.22 -14.89
N GLY A 644 -36.96 1.82 -15.93
CA GLY A 644 -38.21 1.03 -15.91
C GLY A 644 -39.05 1.15 -17.20
N ARG A 645 -39.71 0.04 -17.62
CA ARG A 645 -40.54 -0.15 -18.84
C ARG A 645 -39.75 -0.21 -20.17
N GLY A 646 -40.09 -1.02 -21.18
CA GLY A 646 -40.91 -2.26 -21.20
C GLY A 646 -41.78 -2.50 -22.46
N GLY A 647 -41.80 -3.74 -22.98
CA GLY A 647 -42.97 -4.33 -23.69
C GLY A 647 -42.82 -4.85 -25.14
N ARG A 648 -43.47 -6.00 -25.41
CA ARG A 648 -43.80 -6.63 -26.74
C ARG A 648 -42.62 -7.25 -27.53
N GLY A 649 -42.77 -8.34 -28.30
CA GLY A 649 -43.89 -9.31 -28.44
C GLY A 649 -43.86 -10.14 -29.76
N ARG A 650 -44.41 -11.38 -29.75
CA ARG A 650 -44.39 -12.44 -30.83
C ARG A 650 -43.02 -13.12 -31.06
N GLY A 651 -42.91 -14.40 -31.47
CA GLY A 651 -43.91 -15.49 -31.56
C GLY A 651 -43.72 -16.44 -32.76
N GLY A 652 -44.00 -17.74 -32.63
CA GLY A 652 -44.18 -18.70 -33.75
C GLY A 652 -43.56 -20.10 -33.59
N ASP A 653 -44.39 -21.14 -33.59
CA ASP A 653 -44.01 -22.56 -33.71
C ASP A 653 -43.58 -22.97 -35.13
N ARG A 654 -42.78 -24.06 -35.25
CA ARG A 654 -43.01 -25.14 -36.24
C ARG A 654 -42.04 -26.32 -36.17
N GLY A 655 -42.60 -27.53 -36.25
CA GLY A 655 -42.07 -28.63 -37.07
C GLY A 655 -41.09 -29.62 -36.41
N GLY A 656 -41.37 -30.92 -36.55
CA GLY A 656 -40.46 -31.99 -36.12
C GLY A 656 -40.51 -33.24 -37.01
N ARG A 657 -39.44 -34.03 -36.92
CA ARG A 657 -39.21 -35.43 -37.36
C ARG A 657 -38.14 -35.98 -36.39
N GLY A 658 -38.07 -37.24 -35.94
CA GLY A 658 -38.65 -38.49 -36.44
C GLY A 658 -37.60 -39.25 -37.25
N GLY A 659 -37.06 -40.42 -36.85
CA GLY A 659 -37.20 -41.17 -35.59
C GLY A 659 -36.71 -42.63 -35.71
N ARG A 660 -36.82 -43.41 -34.61
CA ARG A 660 -36.62 -44.89 -34.49
C ARG A 660 -35.20 -45.48 -34.66
N GLY A 661 -34.82 -46.30 -33.68
CA GLY A 661 -33.73 -47.30 -33.71
C GLY A 661 -33.65 -48.01 -32.34
N ARG A 662 -33.68 -49.35 -32.28
CA ARG A 662 -33.78 -50.10 -31.00
C ARG A 662 -33.18 -51.51 -31.10
N GLY A 663 -32.35 -51.89 -30.12
CA GLY A 663 -31.68 -53.19 -30.00
C GLY A 663 -30.18 -53.02 -29.72
N GLY A 664 -29.48 -53.88 -28.99
CA GLY A 664 -29.88 -55.09 -28.24
C GLY A 664 -28.82 -55.46 -27.19
N LEU A 665 -29.09 -56.42 -26.30
CA LEU A 665 -28.19 -56.79 -25.20
C LEU A 665 -27.06 -57.74 -25.65
N LYS A 666 -25.90 -57.64 -24.98
CA LYS A 666 -25.30 -58.68 -24.09
C LYS A 666 -23.75 -58.67 -24.13
N GLY A 667 -23.11 -58.77 -22.96
CA GLY A 667 -21.65 -58.96 -22.85
C GLY A 667 -21.09 -58.56 -21.47
N ASP A 668 -20.50 -59.53 -20.76
CA ASP A 668 -19.79 -59.38 -19.47
C ASP A 668 -18.35 -58.82 -19.70
N THR A 669 -17.47 -58.50 -18.73
CA THR A 669 -17.31 -59.06 -17.37
C THR A 669 -16.48 -58.12 -16.45
N SER A 670 -16.73 -58.21 -15.13
CA SER A 670 -15.80 -58.00 -13.99
C SER A 670 -14.83 -56.81 -13.91
N SER A 671 -14.93 -56.06 -12.81
CA SER A 671 -13.78 -55.42 -12.13
C SER A 671 -13.99 -55.49 -10.61
N PRO A 672 -13.10 -56.12 -9.83
CA PRO A 672 -13.13 -56.07 -8.37
C PRO A 672 -12.29 -54.91 -7.81
N ALA A 673 -12.74 -54.29 -6.73
CA ALA A 673 -11.97 -53.29 -5.98
C ALA A 673 -11.23 -53.93 -4.79
N ALA A 674 -10.18 -53.28 -4.31
CA ALA A 674 -9.53 -53.57 -3.03
C ALA A 674 -9.22 -52.27 -2.27
N ALA A 675 -9.26 -52.33 -0.95
CA ALA A 675 -9.10 -51.21 -0.02
C ALA A 675 -7.97 -51.52 1.00
N PRO A 676 -7.65 -50.64 1.98
CA PRO A 676 -6.28 -50.45 2.46
C PRO A 676 -5.80 -51.45 3.51
N SER A 677 -4.48 -51.44 3.77
CA SER A 677 -3.85 -52.18 4.88
C SER A 677 -2.68 -51.42 5.53
N THR A 678 -2.55 -51.60 6.84
CA THR A 678 -1.45 -51.25 7.77
C THR A 678 -1.79 -51.92 9.12
N PRO A 679 -0.87 -52.09 10.09
CA PRO A 679 0.58 -51.81 10.10
C PRO A 679 1.44 -53.01 10.59
N ALA A 680 2.74 -52.76 10.81
CA ALA A 680 3.65 -53.44 11.76
C ALA A 680 4.07 -54.91 11.47
N ALA A 681 5.18 -55.42 12.02
CA ALA A 681 6.47 -54.81 12.41
C ALA A 681 7.47 -55.94 12.77
N GLU A 682 8.76 -55.72 12.50
CA GLU A 682 9.89 -56.39 13.17
C GLU A 682 11.14 -55.48 13.08
#